data_AF-A0A3M0B604-F1
#
_entry.id   AF-A0A3M0B604-F1
#
_cell.length_a   1.000
_cell.length_b   1.000
_cell.length_c   1.000
_cell.angle_alpha   90.00
_cell.angle_beta   90.00
_cell.angle_gamma   90.00
#
_symmetry.space_group_name_H-M   'P 1'
#
loop_
_entity.id
_entity.type
_entity.pdbx_description
1 polymer ?
#
loop_
_entity_poly.entity_id
_entity_poly.type
_entity_poly.pdbx_seq_one_letter_code
_entity_poly.pdbx_strand_id
1 'polypeptide(L)'
;MKQYILYLKAILNSYSEILFLQGFITGAIILLSTFINPSIGIAGLISVLSAYFIARFLNMGREFLESGFYTYNALLVGLSIGYLFKITPLTIFFTIIAGILTFIFSVMLYKIFSYYLALPILSIPFVVISSILYLSAYSYSNLFVDSLYPHSHFEFLEDIFPLWLSGYFKSLGAILFLPDVFIGIIFSILLFFSSRILFLLSIIGYITGSLSLYFLTGSYSQAFSDITNFNFILIAMALGGIFLIPSIKSYFIALIGVITSTIVLSATKTFWSFYGIPIFTFPFNFTTLSFIYVLGALGFPLLAKIIRKNPEETLDYYLTTQKRFSGTTRGIYLPFSGEWTVWQGFNDEWTHKGNWKYAYDFVITDENGKTYKGDGLNLTDYYAFKKPVLSPVRGRVVKVVSNLPDNPIGTVDRENNWGNYIVIYDFRGFYVELSHFAQNSIKVKEGDWVEIGSFLGLCGNSGYSPQPHIHIQVQATEEVGSLTLPFSFISYISGKQFFSNNLPKKKEKVKPAYPDISIKNKLSFYLDNQFIYEIYKNNQKIDEFSMKVKMEIDGTFYFETEKGKLYFGKDESSFYFYSLKGDDKYLKIIFRAIPKIPLISEKDIKWIDFIPFDIAFNNLFKNLILFIASFNHSIGLVKYEGKIIDYGKFEGLIKNPFSKKEYKSYVILDENLGFKEIKIDSIKFVLKKINYGG
;
A
#
# COMPACT_ATOMS: atom_id res chain seq x y z
N MET A 1 31.89 15.04 5.39
CA MET A 1 31.49 14.51 4.06
C MET A 1 30.05 13.96 4.05
N LYS A 2 29.64 13.06 4.97
CA LYS A 2 28.27 12.49 4.99
C LYS A 2 27.13 13.53 5.11
N GLN A 3 27.33 14.61 5.87
CA GLN A 3 26.28 15.62 6.10
C GLN A 3 25.98 16.51 4.88
N TYR A 4 27.01 16.90 4.12
CA TYR A 4 26.84 17.68 2.88
C TYR A 4 26.11 16.90 1.78
N ILE A 5 26.36 15.60 1.70
CA ILE A 5 25.65 14.71 0.76
C ILE A 5 24.15 14.65 1.09
N LEU A 6 23.78 14.69 2.36
CA LEU A 6 22.37 14.73 2.79
C LEU A 6 21.70 16.05 2.38
N TYR A 7 22.37 17.19 2.56
CA TYR A 7 21.85 18.48 2.14
C TYR A 7 21.64 18.56 0.62
N LEU A 8 22.63 18.11 -0.15
CA LEU A 8 22.50 18.08 -1.61
C LEU A 8 21.35 17.16 -2.04
N LYS A 9 21.21 15.99 -1.40
CA LYS A 9 20.12 15.05 -1.69
C LYS A 9 18.74 15.67 -1.43
N ALA A 10 18.57 16.42 -0.34
CA ALA A 10 17.32 17.12 -0.04
C ALA A 10 16.94 18.16 -1.12
N ILE A 11 17.92 18.95 -1.56
CA ILE A 11 17.71 19.93 -2.65
C ILE A 11 17.29 19.21 -3.92
N LEU A 12 18.03 18.17 -4.34
CA LEU A 12 17.73 17.41 -5.55
C LEU A 12 16.38 16.69 -5.49
N ASN A 13 15.97 16.20 -4.32
CA ASN A 13 14.63 15.62 -4.14
C ASN A 13 13.53 16.66 -4.42
N SER A 14 13.76 17.94 -4.12
CA SER A 14 12.80 19.02 -4.44
C SER A 14 12.57 19.13 -5.95
N TYR A 15 13.61 18.92 -6.76
CA TYR A 15 13.53 18.94 -8.22
C TYR A 15 12.82 17.69 -8.78
N SER A 16 13.09 16.51 -8.22
CA SER A 16 12.45 15.28 -8.70
C SER A 16 10.95 15.21 -8.39
N GLU A 17 10.52 15.77 -7.25
CA GLU A 17 9.12 15.74 -6.80
C GLU A 17 8.18 16.53 -7.71
N ILE A 18 8.67 17.47 -8.54
CA ILE A 18 7.85 18.17 -9.54
C ILE A 18 7.13 17.19 -10.48
N LEU A 19 7.76 16.06 -10.79
CA LEU A 19 7.20 15.01 -11.64
C LEU A 19 6.72 13.79 -10.84
N PHE A 20 6.46 13.95 -9.54
CA PHE A 20 6.12 12.85 -8.61
C PHE A 20 7.17 11.74 -8.55
N LEU A 21 8.44 12.09 -8.81
CA LEU A 21 9.56 11.15 -8.78
C LEU A 21 10.43 11.45 -7.55
N GLN A 22 11.13 10.43 -7.08
CA GLN A 22 12.21 10.60 -6.10
C GLN A 22 13.49 10.03 -6.66
N GLY A 23 14.60 10.73 -6.48
CA GLY A 23 15.91 10.19 -6.85
C GLY A 23 16.97 11.26 -7.06
N PHE A 24 18.16 10.97 -6.56
CA PHE A 24 19.32 11.85 -6.69
C PHE A 24 19.65 12.17 -8.16
N ILE A 25 19.70 11.13 -9.01
CA ILE A 25 20.03 11.29 -10.44
C ILE A 25 18.94 12.08 -11.16
N THR A 26 17.67 11.73 -10.92
CA THR A 26 16.50 12.41 -11.49
C THR A 26 16.50 13.89 -11.14
N GLY A 27 16.69 14.21 -9.86
CA GLY A 27 16.78 15.59 -9.38
C GLY A 27 17.96 16.34 -9.98
N ALA A 28 19.11 15.69 -10.14
CA ALA A 28 20.30 16.30 -10.75
C ALA A 28 20.08 16.65 -12.22
N ILE A 29 19.46 15.75 -13.00
CA ILE A 29 19.13 16.01 -14.41
C ILE A 29 18.17 17.20 -14.52
N ILE A 30 17.10 17.22 -13.72
CA ILE A 30 16.10 18.30 -13.72
C ILE A 30 16.75 19.63 -13.31
N LEU A 31 17.58 19.64 -12.26
CA LEU A 31 18.36 20.82 -11.87
C LEU A 31 19.21 21.34 -13.02
N LEU A 32 20.03 20.48 -13.65
CA LEU A 32 20.89 20.89 -14.77
C LEU A 32 20.08 21.42 -15.96
N SER A 33 18.93 20.82 -16.26
CA SER A 33 18.02 21.30 -17.30
C SER A 33 17.51 22.72 -17.03
N THR A 34 17.26 23.10 -15.77
CA THR A 34 16.83 24.47 -15.45
C THR A 34 17.89 25.53 -15.78
N PHE A 35 19.18 25.18 -15.80
CA PHE A 35 20.26 26.10 -16.14
C PHE A 35 20.42 26.39 -17.63
N ILE A 36 19.61 25.77 -18.50
CA ILE A 36 19.51 26.20 -19.91
C ILE A 36 19.07 27.67 -19.96
N ASN A 37 18.20 28.09 -19.03
CA ASN A 37 18.00 29.49 -18.73
C ASN A 37 18.58 29.80 -17.33
N PRO A 38 19.74 30.47 -17.24
CA PRO A 38 20.39 30.74 -15.95
C PRO A 38 19.49 31.48 -14.96
N SER A 39 18.58 32.36 -15.41
CA SER A 39 17.66 33.07 -14.52
C SER A 39 16.70 32.13 -13.82
N ILE A 40 16.13 31.18 -14.56
CA ILE A 40 15.23 30.14 -14.03
C ILE A 40 15.99 29.24 -13.04
N GLY A 41 17.13 28.70 -13.46
CA GLY A 41 17.94 27.81 -12.62
C GLY A 41 18.41 28.46 -11.30
N ILE A 42 18.91 29.70 -11.37
CA ILE A 42 19.39 30.44 -10.19
C ILE A 42 18.22 30.79 -9.25
N ALA A 43 17.13 31.33 -9.76
CA ALA A 43 15.98 31.71 -8.92
C ALA A 43 15.33 30.48 -8.26
N GLY A 44 15.18 29.38 -8.99
CA GLY A 44 14.71 28.11 -8.44
C GLY A 44 15.58 27.61 -7.28
N LEU A 45 16.91 27.62 -7.46
CA LEU A 45 17.85 27.16 -6.43
C LEU A 45 17.82 28.07 -5.18
N ILE A 46 17.81 29.40 -5.37
CA ILE A 46 17.73 30.37 -4.27
C ILE A 46 16.45 30.16 -3.45
N SER A 47 15.32 29.94 -4.12
CA SER A 47 14.03 29.72 -3.43
C SER A 47 14.06 28.45 -2.58
N VAL A 48 14.59 27.34 -3.10
CA VAL A 48 14.74 26.09 -2.35
C VAL A 48 15.69 26.25 -1.17
N LEU A 49 16.82 26.92 -1.35
CA LEU A 49 17.78 27.18 -0.27
C LEU A 49 17.14 28.04 0.84
N SER A 50 16.32 29.01 0.47
CA SER A 50 15.59 29.89 1.41
C SER A 50 14.56 29.10 2.21
N ALA A 51 13.78 28.25 1.55
CA ALA A 51 12.84 27.33 2.19
C ALA A 51 13.55 26.35 3.14
N TYR A 52 14.72 25.82 2.73
CA TYR A 52 15.50 24.92 3.57
C TYR A 52 16.07 25.63 4.80
N PHE A 53 16.59 26.85 4.63
CA PHE A 53 17.11 27.65 5.71
C PHE A 53 16.04 27.91 6.78
N ILE A 54 14.84 28.34 6.38
CA ILE A 54 13.75 28.58 7.34
C ILE A 54 13.28 27.27 8.00
N ALA A 55 13.23 26.16 7.28
CA ALA A 55 12.88 24.85 7.85
C ALA A 55 13.89 24.40 8.92
N ARG A 56 15.18 24.68 8.72
CA ARG A 56 16.23 24.43 9.73
C ARG A 56 16.11 25.37 10.91
N PHE A 57 15.85 26.65 10.67
CA PHE A 57 15.63 27.64 11.71
C PHE A 57 14.47 27.26 12.65
N LEU A 58 13.41 26.67 12.09
CA LEU A 58 12.26 26.15 12.82
C LEU A 58 12.49 24.76 13.47
N ASN A 59 13.72 24.23 13.47
CA ASN A 59 14.08 22.92 14.05
C ASN A 59 13.26 21.74 13.53
N MET A 60 12.92 21.73 12.23
CA MET A 60 12.18 20.62 11.65
C MET A 60 13.02 19.34 11.57
N GLY A 61 12.37 18.20 11.76
CA GLY A 61 13.01 16.87 11.78
C GLY A 61 13.73 16.53 10.48
N ARG A 62 14.78 15.70 10.55
CA ARG A 62 15.57 15.33 9.37
C ARG A 62 14.75 14.62 8.29
N GLU A 63 13.83 13.75 8.68
CA GLU A 63 12.94 13.04 7.75
C GLU A 63 12.07 14.00 6.94
N PHE A 64 11.58 15.07 7.59
CA PHE A 64 10.81 16.13 6.96
C PHE A 64 11.66 16.88 5.91
N LEU A 65 12.93 17.11 6.23
CA LEU A 65 13.88 17.85 5.39
C LEU A 65 14.47 17.00 4.25
N GLU A 66 14.52 15.69 4.40
CA GLU A 66 14.96 14.77 3.34
C GLU A 66 13.88 14.55 2.28
N SER A 67 12.62 14.83 2.61
CA SER A 67 11.52 14.83 1.65
C SER A 67 11.49 16.12 0.84
N GLY A 68 11.44 16.01 -0.49
CA GLY A 68 11.25 17.17 -1.37
C GLY A 68 9.83 17.76 -1.31
N PHE A 69 8.90 17.08 -0.63
CA PHE A 69 7.47 17.41 -0.57
C PHE A 69 7.18 18.84 -0.07
N TYR A 70 7.96 19.35 0.87
CA TYR A 70 7.69 20.68 1.46
C TYR A 70 8.38 21.83 0.72
N THR A 71 9.35 21.52 -0.14
CA THR A 71 10.24 22.50 -0.76
C THR A 71 10.05 22.61 -2.27
N TYR A 72 9.45 21.62 -2.95
CA TYR A 72 9.20 21.70 -4.40
C TYR A 72 8.21 22.82 -4.78
N ASN A 73 7.26 23.16 -3.91
CA ASN A 73 6.38 24.31 -4.15
C ASN A 73 7.17 25.62 -4.16
N ALA A 74 8.12 25.80 -3.22
CA ALA A 74 9.02 26.94 -3.23
C ALA A 74 9.91 26.94 -4.48
N LEU A 75 10.38 25.77 -4.93
CA LEU A 75 11.09 25.64 -6.20
C LEU A 75 10.26 26.18 -7.37
N LEU A 76 9.02 25.73 -7.55
CA LEU A 76 8.14 26.20 -8.65
C LEU A 76 7.92 27.71 -8.60
N VAL A 77 7.77 28.29 -7.41
CA VAL A 77 7.68 29.76 -7.25
C VAL A 77 8.97 30.43 -7.71
N GLY A 78 10.14 29.91 -7.31
CA GLY A 78 11.44 30.44 -7.75
C GLY A 78 11.64 30.34 -9.27
N LEU A 79 11.31 29.20 -9.88
CA LEU A 79 11.36 29.02 -11.34
C LEU A 79 10.43 30.01 -12.05
N SER A 80 9.23 30.25 -11.49
CA SER A 80 8.29 31.25 -12.03
C SER A 80 8.85 32.66 -11.99
N ILE A 81 9.56 33.05 -10.92
CA ILE A 81 10.21 34.37 -10.81
C ILE A 81 11.34 34.48 -11.84
N GLY A 82 12.17 33.43 -11.98
CA GLY A 82 13.29 33.42 -12.93
C GLY A 82 12.86 33.43 -14.40
N TYR A 83 11.65 32.96 -14.70
CA TYR A 83 11.04 33.08 -16.03
C TYR A 83 10.66 34.53 -16.37
N LEU A 84 10.27 35.31 -15.36
CA LEU A 84 9.78 36.68 -15.53
C LEU A 84 10.88 37.73 -15.44
N PHE A 85 11.81 37.53 -14.52
CA PHE A 85 12.75 38.56 -14.12
C PHE A 85 14.20 38.16 -14.35
N LYS A 86 15.01 39.15 -14.73
CA LYS A 86 16.48 39.04 -14.71
C LYS A 86 16.96 38.80 -13.29
N ILE A 87 18.04 38.06 -13.13
CA ILE A 87 18.74 37.99 -11.83
C ILE A 87 19.43 39.33 -11.55
N THR A 88 18.96 39.99 -10.51
CA THR A 88 19.46 41.25 -9.95
C THR A 88 19.43 41.12 -8.42
N PRO A 89 20.14 41.98 -7.66
CA PRO A 89 20.07 41.94 -6.20
C PRO A 89 18.63 42.03 -5.66
N LEU A 90 17.77 42.82 -6.31
CA LEU A 90 16.37 42.96 -5.92
C LEU A 90 15.54 41.72 -6.21
N THR A 91 15.73 41.08 -7.37
CA THR A 91 14.99 39.85 -7.71
C THR A 91 15.46 38.67 -6.89
N ILE A 92 16.74 38.62 -6.49
CA ILE A 92 17.25 37.66 -5.50
C ILE A 92 16.54 37.86 -4.15
N PHE A 93 16.48 39.09 -3.65
CA PHE A 93 15.79 39.41 -2.40
C PHE A 93 14.30 39.01 -2.46
N PHE A 94 13.63 39.35 -3.57
CA PHE A 94 12.24 38.97 -3.81
C PHE A 94 12.05 37.45 -3.82
N THR A 95 12.95 36.71 -4.48
CA THR A 95 12.94 35.24 -4.54
C THR A 95 13.12 34.60 -3.16
N ILE A 96 13.98 35.17 -2.31
CA ILE A 96 14.19 34.68 -0.93
C ILE A 96 12.90 34.81 -0.12
N ILE A 97 12.26 35.98 -0.16
CA ILE A 97 10.99 36.22 0.55
C ILE A 97 9.90 35.28 0.04
N ALA A 98 9.78 35.17 -1.29
CA ALA A 98 8.82 34.27 -1.93
C ALA A 98 9.02 32.81 -1.52
N GLY A 99 10.27 32.32 -1.49
CA GLY A 99 10.59 30.96 -1.07
C GLY A 99 10.23 30.69 0.39
N ILE A 100 10.54 31.63 1.29
CA ILE A 100 10.17 31.53 2.71
C ILE A 100 8.64 31.52 2.88
N LEU A 101 7.95 32.46 2.24
CA LEU A 101 6.49 32.57 2.30
C LEU A 101 5.82 31.29 1.79
N THR A 102 6.29 30.76 0.65
CA THR A 102 5.78 29.53 0.06
C THR A 102 5.98 28.33 0.97
N PHE A 103 7.14 28.24 1.62
CA PHE A 103 7.41 27.18 2.58
C PHE A 103 6.44 27.22 3.76
N ILE A 104 6.30 28.37 4.42
CA ILE A 104 5.39 28.56 5.56
C ILE A 104 3.95 28.19 5.15
N PHE A 105 3.51 28.68 3.99
CA PHE A 105 2.18 28.39 3.47
C PHE A 105 1.98 26.91 3.13
N SER A 106 3.02 26.25 2.59
CA SER A 106 2.98 24.80 2.30
C SER A 106 2.81 23.97 3.57
N VAL A 107 3.53 24.31 4.64
CA VAL A 107 3.41 23.62 5.94
C VAL A 107 2.02 23.84 6.54
N MET A 108 1.51 25.07 6.49
CA MET A 108 0.18 25.42 6.98
C MET A 108 -0.91 24.62 6.24
N LEU A 109 -0.89 24.66 4.90
CA LEU A 109 -1.87 23.93 4.09
C LEU A 109 -1.77 22.42 4.29
N TYR A 110 -0.56 21.87 4.44
CA TYR A 110 -0.39 20.44 4.68
C TYR A 110 -1.12 20.00 5.94
N LYS A 111 -1.00 20.76 7.03
CA LYS A 111 -1.71 20.45 8.28
C LYS A 111 -3.23 20.52 8.12
N ILE A 112 -3.75 21.50 7.39
CA ILE A 112 -5.19 21.63 7.14
C ILE A 112 -5.70 20.48 6.26
N PHE A 113 -5.06 20.25 5.11
CA PHE A 113 -5.52 19.29 4.11
C PHE A 113 -5.40 17.84 4.60
N SER A 114 -4.28 17.49 5.23
CA SER A 114 -4.08 16.12 5.72
C SER A 114 -5.02 15.77 6.88
N TYR A 115 -5.28 16.73 7.79
CA TYR A 115 -6.09 16.47 8.98
C TYR A 115 -7.59 16.52 8.69
N TYR A 116 -8.07 17.56 7.99
CA TYR A 116 -9.52 17.78 7.79
C TYR A 116 -10.06 17.14 6.51
N LEU A 117 -9.25 17.07 5.45
CA LEU A 117 -9.71 16.62 4.13
C LEU A 117 -9.15 15.25 3.74
N ALA A 118 -8.15 14.75 4.47
CA ALA A 118 -7.36 13.58 4.08
C ALA A 118 -6.77 13.69 2.66
N LEU A 119 -6.36 14.89 2.26
CA LEU A 119 -5.85 15.21 0.92
C LEU A 119 -4.37 15.63 0.94
N PRO A 120 -3.64 15.42 -0.17
CA PRO A 120 -2.37 16.10 -0.42
C PRO A 120 -2.58 17.59 -0.74
N ILE A 121 -1.53 18.41 -0.59
CA ILE A 121 -1.60 19.83 -0.97
C ILE A 121 -1.33 20.09 -2.46
N LEU A 122 -0.69 19.13 -3.14
CA LEU A 122 -0.18 19.28 -4.51
C LEU A 122 0.53 20.63 -4.69
N SER A 123 0.34 21.27 -5.84
CA SER A 123 0.96 22.53 -6.19
C SER A 123 0.10 23.76 -5.85
N ILE A 124 -0.88 23.63 -4.95
CA ILE A 124 -1.70 24.76 -4.48
C ILE A 124 -0.83 25.88 -3.91
N PRO A 125 0.16 25.62 -3.03
CA PRO A 125 0.98 26.69 -2.49
C PRO A 125 1.67 27.50 -3.58
N PHE A 126 2.23 26.82 -4.58
CA PHE A 126 2.82 27.47 -5.74
C PHE A 126 1.82 28.36 -6.49
N VAL A 127 0.64 27.85 -6.86
CA VAL A 127 -0.36 28.64 -7.61
C VAL A 127 -0.76 29.90 -6.86
N VAL A 128 -1.07 29.77 -5.58
CA VAL A 128 -1.54 30.90 -4.76
C VAL A 128 -0.42 31.93 -4.60
N ILE A 129 0.77 31.51 -4.21
CA ILE A 129 1.88 32.43 -3.98
C ILE A 129 2.35 33.07 -5.28
N SER A 130 2.55 32.31 -6.36
CA SER A 130 2.93 32.89 -7.65
C SER A 130 1.89 33.88 -8.19
N SER A 131 0.59 33.64 -7.97
CA SER A 131 -0.47 34.60 -8.34
C SER A 131 -0.37 35.90 -7.55
N ILE A 132 -0.15 35.82 -6.23
CA ILE A 132 0.05 36.99 -5.36
C ILE A 132 1.30 37.77 -5.78
N LEU A 133 2.39 37.07 -6.09
CA LEU A 133 3.65 37.70 -6.52
C LEU A 133 3.50 38.39 -7.87
N TYR A 134 2.77 37.78 -8.81
CA TYR A 134 2.47 38.39 -10.11
C TYR A 134 1.70 39.70 -9.96
N LEU A 135 0.65 39.69 -9.13
CA LEU A 135 -0.14 40.90 -8.84
C LEU A 135 0.70 41.96 -8.11
N SER A 136 1.53 41.53 -7.15
CA SER A 136 2.39 42.44 -6.39
C SER A 136 3.46 43.09 -7.27
N ALA A 137 4.01 42.34 -8.25
CA ALA A 137 5.03 42.85 -9.16
C ALA A 137 4.57 44.07 -9.97
N TYR A 138 3.29 44.16 -10.31
CA TYR A 138 2.73 45.36 -10.96
C TYR A 138 2.81 46.63 -10.10
N SER A 139 2.89 46.48 -8.77
CA SER A 139 3.03 47.60 -7.83
C SER A 139 4.49 47.97 -7.56
N TYR A 140 5.45 47.18 -8.04
CA TYR A 140 6.87 47.34 -7.74
C TYR A 140 7.64 47.85 -8.97
N SER A 141 7.69 49.17 -9.15
CA SER A 141 8.37 49.82 -10.27
C SER A 141 9.84 49.44 -10.42
N ASN A 142 10.55 49.17 -9.31
CA ASN A 142 11.96 48.76 -9.32
C ASN A 142 12.19 47.30 -9.78
N LEU A 143 11.14 46.47 -9.83
CA LEU A 143 11.19 45.07 -10.28
C LEU A 143 10.89 44.93 -11.79
N PHE A 144 10.30 45.96 -12.41
CA PHE A 144 9.97 45.95 -13.82
C PHE A 144 11.25 46.05 -14.66
N VAL A 145 11.44 45.11 -15.58
CA VAL A 145 12.52 45.13 -16.57
C VAL A 145 11.88 45.53 -17.90
N ASP A 146 12.41 46.55 -18.57
CA ASP A 146 11.86 47.20 -19.79
C ASP A 146 11.71 46.28 -21.03
N SER A 147 11.91 44.96 -20.89
CA SER A 147 11.71 43.98 -21.95
C SER A 147 11.48 42.59 -21.36
N LEU A 148 10.51 41.84 -21.92
CA LEU A 148 10.42 40.40 -21.73
C LEU A 148 11.76 39.79 -22.15
N TYR A 149 12.40 39.04 -21.25
CA TYR A 149 13.73 38.49 -21.52
C TYR A 149 13.64 37.52 -22.71
N PRO A 150 14.54 37.59 -23.71
CA PRO A 150 14.57 36.63 -24.79
C PRO A 150 14.88 35.25 -24.21
N HIS A 151 13.96 34.31 -24.42
CA HIS A 151 14.16 32.92 -24.04
C HIS A 151 14.94 32.25 -25.15
N SER A 152 16.01 31.54 -24.81
CA SER A 152 16.77 30.75 -25.79
C SER A 152 15.89 29.58 -26.24
N HIS A 153 15.43 29.63 -27.48
CA HIS A 153 14.64 28.56 -28.10
C HIS A 153 15.53 27.78 -29.07
N PHE A 154 15.57 26.45 -28.94
CA PHE A 154 16.11 25.61 -29.99
C PHE A 154 15.07 25.44 -31.10
N GLU A 155 14.72 26.54 -31.79
CA GLU A 155 13.60 26.60 -32.75
C GLU A 155 13.71 25.55 -33.86
N PHE A 156 14.93 25.16 -34.26
CA PHE A 156 15.16 24.16 -35.30
C PHE A 156 14.53 22.79 -34.99
N LEU A 157 14.34 22.44 -33.71
CA LEU A 157 13.76 21.16 -33.32
C LEU A 157 12.23 21.14 -33.51
N GLU A 158 11.59 22.31 -33.56
CA GLU A 158 10.14 22.41 -33.66
C GLU A 158 9.62 21.95 -35.02
N ASP A 159 10.37 22.26 -36.08
CA ASP A 159 10.03 21.91 -37.46
C ASP A 159 10.34 20.44 -37.82
N ILE A 160 11.11 19.74 -36.97
CA ILE A 160 11.48 18.33 -37.19
C ILE A 160 10.33 17.37 -36.83
N PHE A 161 9.55 17.72 -35.80
CA PHE A 161 8.52 16.83 -35.25
C PHE A 161 7.11 17.24 -35.70
N PRO A 162 6.18 16.29 -35.88
CA PRO A 162 4.78 16.62 -36.13
C PRO A 162 4.20 17.43 -34.97
N LEU A 163 3.23 18.31 -35.26
CA LEU A 163 2.70 19.28 -34.30
C LEU A 163 2.30 18.67 -32.96
N TRP A 164 1.59 17.54 -32.97
CA TRP A 164 1.15 16.90 -31.73
C TRP A 164 2.32 16.49 -30.83
N LEU A 165 3.45 16.07 -31.42
CA LEU A 165 4.63 15.61 -30.70
C LEU A 165 5.49 16.79 -30.24
N SER A 166 5.66 17.82 -31.08
CA SER A 166 6.30 19.08 -30.70
C SER A 166 5.56 19.74 -29.53
N GLY A 167 4.23 19.85 -29.62
CA GLY A 167 3.39 20.38 -28.54
C GLY A 167 3.45 19.56 -27.25
N TYR A 168 3.57 18.23 -27.34
CA TYR A 168 3.78 17.37 -26.18
C TYR A 168 5.09 17.69 -25.47
N PHE A 169 6.20 17.79 -26.22
CA PHE A 169 7.50 18.13 -25.64
C PHE A 169 7.51 19.54 -25.04
N LYS A 170 6.95 20.54 -25.72
CA LYS A 170 6.79 21.89 -25.16
C LYS A 170 5.96 21.88 -23.88
N SER A 171 4.88 21.11 -23.83
CA SER A 171 4.04 20.97 -22.62
C SER A 171 4.83 20.34 -21.47
N LEU A 172 5.65 19.30 -21.73
CA LEU A 172 6.52 18.74 -20.70
C LEU A 172 7.54 19.74 -20.17
N GLY A 173 8.17 20.51 -21.06
CA GLY A 173 9.12 21.56 -20.66
C GLY A 173 8.45 22.72 -19.91
N ALA A 174 7.21 23.05 -20.24
CA ALA A 174 6.43 24.08 -19.59
C ALA A 174 6.19 23.81 -18.09
N ILE A 175 6.26 22.55 -17.64
CA ILE A 175 6.20 22.18 -16.21
C ILE A 175 7.31 22.90 -15.41
N LEU A 176 8.46 23.18 -16.04
CA LEU A 176 9.58 23.93 -15.45
C LEU A 176 9.74 25.35 -15.99
N PHE A 177 8.71 25.91 -16.60
CA PHE A 177 8.79 27.23 -17.23
C PHE A 177 9.80 27.30 -18.39
N LEU A 178 10.05 26.16 -19.04
CA LEU A 178 10.93 26.04 -20.21
C LEU A 178 10.18 25.34 -21.35
N PRO A 179 9.23 26.01 -22.04
CA PRO A 179 8.40 25.40 -23.08
C PRO A 179 9.19 25.14 -24.38
N ASP A 180 10.21 24.31 -24.29
CA ASP A 180 11.19 24.00 -25.34
C ASP A 180 11.19 22.49 -25.63
N VAL A 181 11.30 22.14 -26.92
CA VAL A 181 11.25 20.76 -27.39
C VAL A 181 12.42 19.93 -26.85
N PHE A 182 13.63 20.50 -26.76
CA PHE A 182 14.81 19.82 -26.24
C PHE A 182 14.62 19.44 -24.77
N ILE A 183 14.11 20.37 -23.95
CA ILE A 183 13.77 20.10 -22.55
C ILE A 183 12.70 19.00 -22.44
N GLY A 184 11.66 19.10 -23.27
CA GLY A 184 10.61 18.09 -23.33
C GLY A 184 11.12 16.70 -23.67
N ILE A 185 12.09 16.57 -24.58
CA ILE A 185 12.73 15.30 -24.94
C ILE A 185 13.50 14.73 -23.74
N ILE A 186 14.31 15.55 -23.06
CA ILE A 186 15.04 15.12 -21.85
C ILE A 186 14.05 14.56 -20.82
N PHE A 187 12.90 15.23 -20.65
CA PHE A 187 11.91 14.92 -19.63
C PHE A 187 11.13 13.66 -19.98
N SER A 188 10.77 13.53 -21.25
CA SER A 188 10.19 12.33 -21.84
C SER A 188 11.09 11.10 -21.62
N ILE A 189 12.40 11.23 -21.88
CA ILE A 189 13.40 10.17 -21.64
C ILE A 189 13.51 9.85 -20.14
N LEU A 190 13.60 10.88 -19.31
CA LEU A 190 13.69 10.74 -17.86
C LEU A 190 12.46 10.02 -17.29
N LEU A 191 11.25 10.37 -17.74
CA LEU A 191 10.01 9.68 -17.39
C LEU A 191 10.06 8.23 -17.85
N PHE A 192 10.40 7.94 -19.10
CA PHE A 192 10.43 6.58 -19.64
C PHE A 192 11.35 5.63 -18.82
N PHE A 193 12.53 6.11 -18.41
CA PHE A 193 13.45 5.31 -17.62
C PHE A 193 13.05 5.22 -16.14
N SER A 194 12.45 6.28 -15.59
CA SER A 194 12.06 6.34 -14.17
C SER A 194 10.74 5.60 -13.89
N SER A 195 9.74 5.76 -14.76
CA SER A 195 8.42 5.12 -14.68
C SER A 195 7.77 5.07 -16.07
N ARG A 196 7.59 3.86 -16.59
CA ARG A 196 6.91 3.62 -17.88
C ARG A 196 5.42 3.89 -17.77
N ILE A 197 4.86 3.72 -16.57
CA ILE A 197 3.47 4.06 -16.27
C ILE A 197 3.25 5.57 -16.37
N LEU A 198 4.09 6.39 -15.71
CA LEU A 198 3.98 7.86 -15.81
C LEU A 198 4.22 8.34 -17.23
N PHE A 199 5.18 7.77 -17.94
CA PHE A 199 5.44 8.09 -19.35
C PHE A 199 4.24 7.79 -20.26
N LEU A 200 3.56 6.66 -20.07
CA LEU A 200 2.33 6.37 -20.80
C LEU A 200 1.24 7.38 -20.45
N LEU A 201 1.05 7.66 -19.16
CA LEU A 201 0.03 8.57 -18.66
C LEU A 201 0.25 10.01 -19.14
N SER A 202 1.50 10.46 -19.25
CA SER A 202 1.80 11.79 -19.79
C SER A 202 1.39 11.90 -21.26
N ILE A 203 1.68 10.89 -22.08
CA ILE A 203 1.29 10.88 -23.49
C ILE A 203 -0.22 10.84 -23.64
N ILE A 204 -0.90 9.88 -22.99
CA ILE A 204 -2.35 9.74 -23.17
C ILE A 204 -3.12 10.92 -22.54
N GLY A 205 -2.65 11.45 -21.41
CA GLY A 205 -3.23 12.63 -20.78
C GLY A 205 -3.17 13.85 -21.70
N TYR A 206 -1.99 14.13 -22.27
CA TYR A 206 -1.83 15.18 -23.25
C TYR A 206 -2.73 14.98 -24.47
N ILE A 207 -2.70 13.80 -25.10
CA ILE A 207 -3.50 13.53 -26.30
C ILE A 207 -4.99 13.68 -26.01
N THR A 208 -5.49 13.09 -24.92
CA THR A 208 -6.91 13.17 -24.57
C THR A 208 -7.34 14.60 -24.29
N GLY A 209 -6.57 15.36 -23.51
CA GLY A 209 -6.90 16.75 -23.20
C GLY A 209 -6.85 17.66 -24.43
N SER A 210 -5.81 17.53 -25.25
CA SER A 210 -5.67 18.28 -26.51
C SER A 210 -6.78 17.94 -27.51
N LEU A 211 -7.18 16.67 -27.62
CA LEU A 211 -8.33 16.27 -28.44
C LEU A 211 -9.63 16.86 -27.91
N SER A 212 -9.86 16.81 -26.60
CA SER A 212 -11.04 17.44 -25.98
C SER A 212 -11.07 18.94 -26.23
N LEU A 213 -9.93 19.65 -26.14
CA LEU A 213 -9.85 21.06 -26.52
C LEU A 213 -10.11 21.26 -28.01
N TYR A 214 -9.56 20.42 -28.88
CA TYR A 214 -9.83 20.50 -30.32
C TYR A 214 -11.33 20.40 -30.63
N PHE A 215 -12.06 19.49 -29.97
CA PHE A 215 -13.51 19.39 -30.12
C PHE A 215 -14.25 20.66 -29.67
N LEU A 216 -13.74 21.37 -28.67
CA LEU A 216 -14.35 22.59 -28.13
C LEU A 216 -13.96 23.86 -28.90
N THR A 217 -12.72 23.95 -29.40
CA THR A 217 -12.18 25.13 -30.08
C THR A 217 -12.30 25.07 -31.60
N GLY A 218 -12.45 23.87 -32.18
CA GLY A 218 -12.48 23.64 -33.63
C GLY A 218 -11.12 23.78 -34.33
N SER A 219 -10.03 24.07 -33.62
CA SER A 219 -8.71 24.28 -34.21
C SER A 219 -7.70 23.27 -33.68
N TYR A 220 -7.30 22.34 -34.56
CA TYR A 220 -6.26 21.35 -34.26
C TYR A 220 -4.94 22.03 -33.89
N SER A 221 -4.57 23.07 -34.65
CA SER A 221 -3.31 23.78 -34.43
C SER A 221 -3.27 24.45 -33.05
N GLN A 222 -4.34 25.17 -32.70
CA GLN A 222 -4.43 25.86 -31.41
C GLN A 222 -4.47 24.87 -30.25
N ALA A 223 -5.22 23.78 -30.37
CA ALA A 223 -5.38 22.82 -29.30
C ALA A 223 -4.07 22.06 -28.99
N PHE A 224 -3.32 21.64 -30.02
CA PHE A 224 -2.08 20.87 -29.82
C PHE A 224 -0.84 21.74 -29.61
N SER A 225 -0.86 23.04 -29.95
CA SER A 225 0.25 23.95 -29.64
C SER A 225 0.12 24.62 -28.26
N ASP A 226 -1.01 24.45 -27.57
CA ASP A 226 -1.24 25.08 -26.27
C ASP A 226 -0.34 24.48 -25.19
N ILE A 227 0.66 25.26 -24.76
CA ILE A 227 1.60 24.85 -23.72
C ILE A 227 0.91 24.52 -22.39
N THR A 228 -0.29 25.07 -22.13
CA THR A 228 -1.03 24.85 -20.88
C THR A 228 -1.55 23.43 -20.72
N ASN A 229 -1.48 22.61 -21.79
CA ASN A 229 -1.78 21.18 -21.79
C ASN A 229 -0.89 20.37 -20.85
N PHE A 230 0.19 20.94 -20.31
CA PHE A 230 0.93 20.34 -19.20
C PHE A 230 0.03 20.01 -17.99
N ASN A 231 -1.07 20.76 -17.79
CA ASN A 231 -2.06 20.44 -16.76
C ASN A 231 -2.68 19.06 -16.97
N PHE A 232 -2.99 18.69 -18.21
CA PHE A 232 -3.55 17.37 -18.55
C PHE A 232 -2.55 16.24 -18.28
N ILE A 233 -1.27 16.49 -18.58
CA ILE A 233 -0.17 15.56 -18.25
C ILE A 233 -0.13 15.30 -16.75
N LEU A 234 -0.12 16.36 -15.93
CA LEU A 234 -0.07 16.25 -14.48
C LEU A 234 -1.31 15.55 -13.90
N ILE A 235 -2.52 15.85 -14.41
CA ILE A 235 -3.77 15.20 -13.96
C ILE A 235 -3.72 13.70 -14.24
N ALA A 236 -3.33 13.32 -15.46
CA ALA A 236 -3.27 11.91 -15.84
C ALA A 236 -2.25 11.13 -15.00
N MET A 237 -1.05 11.69 -14.81
CA MET A 237 0.00 11.09 -13.97
C MET A 237 -0.45 10.97 -12.50
N ALA A 238 -1.01 12.04 -11.95
CA ALA A 238 -1.43 12.08 -10.55
C ALA A 238 -2.57 11.09 -10.27
N LEU A 239 -3.67 11.15 -11.04
CA LEU A 239 -4.81 10.28 -10.82
C LEU A 239 -4.50 8.83 -11.22
N GLY A 240 -3.95 8.60 -12.42
CA GLY A 240 -3.79 7.25 -12.97
C GLY A 240 -2.59 6.48 -12.41
N GLY A 241 -1.57 7.17 -11.89
CA GLY A 241 -0.31 6.59 -11.48
C GLY A 241 0.01 6.72 -9.99
N ILE A 242 -0.24 7.88 -9.41
CA ILE A 242 0.24 8.21 -8.05
C ILE A 242 -0.83 7.96 -6.99
N PHE A 243 -2.02 8.56 -7.14
CA PHE A 243 -3.08 8.53 -6.13
C PHE A 243 -4.04 7.36 -6.29
N LEU A 244 -4.14 6.78 -7.48
CA LEU A 244 -4.83 5.51 -7.69
C LEU A 244 -3.81 4.43 -8.04
N ILE A 245 -4.07 3.22 -7.58
CA ILE A 245 -3.29 2.04 -7.95
C ILE A 245 -3.35 1.89 -9.47
N PRO A 246 -2.21 1.81 -10.19
CA PRO A 246 -2.19 1.66 -11.64
C PRO A 246 -3.03 0.46 -12.09
N SER A 247 -4.06 0.76 -12.87
CA SER A 247 -5.03 -0.21 -13.37
C SER A 247 -5.77 0.37 -14.58
N ILE A 248 -6.35 -0.47 -15.44
CA ILE A 248 -7.22 0.00 -16.52
C ILE A 248 -8.33 0.93 -15.98
N LYS A 249 -8.94 0.58 -14.84
CA LYS A 249 -9.99 1.40 -14.22
C LYS A 249 -9.47 2.76 -13.79
N SER A 250 -8.28 2.81 -13.18
CA SER A 250 -7.63 4.04 -12.76
C SER A 250 -7.24 4.93 -13.94
N TYR A 251 -6.78 4.33 -15.04
CA TYR A 251 -6.47 5.06 -16.27
C TYR A 251 -7.73 5.68 -16.87
N PHE A 252 -8.85 4.97 -16.92
CA PHE A 252 -10.13 5.56 -17.36
C PHE A 252 -10.57 6.72 -16.47
N ILE A 253 -10.46 6.59 -15.15
CA ILE A 253 -10.77 7.69 -14.21
C ILE A 253 -9.87 8.89 -14.48
N ALA A 254 -8.57 8.66 -14.72
CA ALA A 254 -7.62 9.72 -15.05
C ALA A 254 -8.00 10.44 -16.35
N LEU A 255 -8.40 9.71 -17.39
CA LEU A 255 -8.88 10.29 -18.66
C LEU A 255 -10.17 11.09 -18.48
N ILE A 256 -11.11 10.62 -17.66
CA ILE A 256 -12.32 11.39 -17.32
C ILE A 256 -11.93 12.68 -16.58
N GLY A 257 -10.98 12.61 -15.64
CA GLY A 257 -10.39 13.78 -14.99
C GLY A 257 -9.81 14.77 -16.00
N VAL A 258 -9.01 14.29 -16.96
CA VAL A 258 -8.44 15.13 -18.03
C VAL A 258 -9.55 15.79 -18.87
N ILE A 259 -10.54 15.03 -19.34
CA ILE A 259 -11.63 15.57 -20.17
C ILE A 259 -12.39 16.66 -19.41
N THR A 260 -12.78 16.41 -18.16
CA THR A 260 -13.50 17.39 -17.33
C THR A 260 -12.65 18.63 -17.01
N SER A 261 -11.34 18.46 -16.88
CA SER A 261 -10.43 19.59 -16.63
C SER A 261 -10.31 20.57 -17.79
N THR A 262 -10.70 20.20 -19.02
CA THR A 262 -10.69 21.15 -20.15
C THR A 262 -11.56 22.38 -19.87
N ILE A 263 -12.71 22.19 -19.24
CA ILE A 263 -13.62 23.28 -18.84
C ILE A 263 -12.93 24.18 -17.81
N VAL A 264 -12.30 23.57 -16.80
CA VAL A 264 -11.59 24.29 -15.73
C VAL A 264 -10.41 25.07 -16.33
N LEU A 265 -9.67 24.46 -17.25
CA LEU A 265 -8.55 25.09 -17.96
C LEU A 265 -9.03 26.30 -18.76
N SER A 266 -10.05 26.15 -19.61
CA SER A 266 -10.60 27.27 -20.41
C SER A 266 -11.14 28.39 -19.53
N ALA A 267 -11.90 28.07 -18.47
CA ALA A 267 -12.42 29.07 -17.54
C ALA A 267 -11.31 29.83 -16.81
N THR A 268 -10.30 29.11 -16.31
CA THR A 268 -9.16 29.72 -15.62
C THR A 268 -8.36 30.59 -16.58
N LYS A 269 -8.07 30.10 -17.80
CA LYS A 269 -7.34 30.86 -18.83
C LYS A 269 -8.01 32.21 -19.12
N THR A 270 -9.33 32.20 -19.27
CA THR A 270 -10.11 33.42 -19.53
C THR A 270 -10.07 34.37 -18.33
N PHE A 271 -10.30 33.87 -17.12
CA PHE A 271 -10.39 34.73 -15.94
C PHE A 271 -9.03 35.27 -15.48
N TRP A 272 -7.97 34.45 -15.48
CA TRP A 272 -6.62 34.87 -15.07
C TRP A 272 -5.96 35.80 -16.08
N SER A 273 -6.18 35.59 -17.38
CA SER A 273 -5.61 36.47 -18.41
C SER A 273 -6.15 37.91 -18.31
N PHE A 274 -7.38 38.11 -17.84
CA PHE A 274 -7.94 39.43 -17.54
C PHE A 274 -7.12 40.22 -16.50
N TYR A 275 -6.49 39.52 -15.55
CA TYR A 275 -5.62 40.12 -14.52
C TYR A 275 -4.12 40.00 -14.83
N GLY A 276 -3.75 39.55 -16.04
CA GLY A 276 -2.35 39.35 -16.42
C GLY A 276 -1.65 38.19 -15.69
N ILE A 277 -2.40 37.28 -15.04
CA ILE A 277 -1.85 36.15 -14.30
C ILE A 277 -1.75 34.93 -15.24
N PRO A 278 -0.64 34.16 -15.23
CA PRO A 278 -0.57 32.89 -15.94
C PRO A 278 -1.43 31.82 -15.28
N ILE A 279 -2.02 30.91 -16.06
CA ILE A 279 -2.91 29.84 -15.54
C ILE A 279 -2.26 28.92 -14.49
N PHE A 280 -0.92 28.77 -14.54
CA PHE A 280 -0.14 27.85 -13.71
C PHE A 280 -0.76 26.43 -13.69
N THR A 281 -0.68 25.76 -12.54
CA THR A 281 -1.18 24.40 -12.32
C THR A 281 -2.56 24.37 -11.65
N PHE A 282 -3.34 25.47 -11.69
CA PHE A 282 -4.64 25.53 -11.01
C PHE A 282 -5.63 24.46 -11.53
N PRO A 283 -5.82 24.27 -12.85
CA PRO A 283 -6.69 23.22 -13.38
C PRO A 283 -6.27 21.83 -12.90
N PHE A 284 -4.95 21.56 -12.90
CA PHE A 284 -4.40 20.33 -12.34
C PHE A 284 -4.79 20.14 -10.86
N ASN A 285 -4.55 21.13 -10.01
CA ASN A 285 -4.82 21.00 -8.57
C ASN A 285 -6.31 20.79 -8.30
N PHE A 286 -7.16 21.64 -8.90
CA PHE A 286 -8.60 21.61 -8.66
C PHE A 286 -9.22 20.26 -9.08
N THR A 287 -8.95 19.82 -10.30
CA THR A 287 -9.48 18.56 -10.80
C THR A 287 -8.96 17.37 -10.00
N THR A 288 -7.63 17.27 -9.81
CA THR A 288 -7.03 16.12 -9.12
C THR A 288 -7.57 15.97 -7.71
N LEU A 289 -7.63 17.06 -6.94
CA LEU A 289 -8.11 17.02 -5.55
C LEU A 289 -9.59 16.70 -5.45
N SER A 290 -10.41 17.23 -6.37
CA SER A 290 -11.85 16.92 -6.41
C SER A 290 -12.09 15.41 -6.60
N PHE A 291 -11.37 14.78 -7.54
CA PHE A 291 -11.49 13.34 -7.78
C PHE A 291 -10.98 12.52 -6.58
N ILE A 292 -9.81 12.85 -6.03
CA ILE A 292 -9.26 12.12 -4.87
C ILE A 292 -10.21 12.21 -3.68
N TYR A 293 -10.76 13.39 -3.41
CA TYR A 293 -11.68 13.60 -2.29
C TYR A 293 -12.95 12.76 -2.42
N VAL A 294 -13.59 12.81 -3.59
CA VAL A 294 -14.81 12.03 -3.84
C VAL A 294 -14.54 10.53 -3.78
N LEU A 295 -13.45 10.06 -4.40
CA LEU A 295 -13.08 8.64 -4.36
C LEU A 295 -12.73 8.17 -2.94
N GLY A 296 -12.09 9.03 -2.14
CA GLY A 296 -11.84 8.79 -0.71
C GLY A 296 -13.11 8.69 0.10
N ALA A 297 -14.02 9.66 -0.05
CA ALA A 297 -15.31 9.67 0.64
C ALA A 297 -16.18 8.45 0.31
N LEU A 298 -16.10 7.94 -0.92
CA LEU A 298 -16.80 6.73 -1.36
C LEU A 298 -16.08 5.42 -0.99
N GLY A 299 -14.89 5.48 -0.39
CA GLY A 299 -14.10 4.29 -0.04
C GLY A 299 -13.64 3.50 -1.28
N PHE A 300 -13.28 4.18 -2.36
CA PHE A 300 -12.90 3.54 -3.63
C PHE A 300 -11.73 2.54 -3.43
N PRO A 301 -11.86 1.26 -3.81
CA PRO A 301 -10.88 0.23 -3.46
C PRO A 301 -9.46 0.44 -4.00
N LEU A 302 -9.32 1.16 -5.12
CA LEU A 302 -8.04 1.39 -5.78
C LEU A 302 -7.41 2.73 -5.40
N LEU A 303 -7.93 3.44 -4.40
CA LEU A 303 -7.25 4.61 -3.84
C LEU A 303 -5.96 4.15 -3.14
N ALA A 304 -4.82 4.72 -3.53
CA ALA A 304 -3.52 4.35 -3.01
C ALA A 304 -3.38 4.78 -1.54
N LYS A 305 -3.33 3.82 -0.62
CA LYS A 305 -3.14 4.08 0.81
C LYS A 305 -1.69 4.40 1.17
N ILE A 306 -0.75 3.76 0.47
CA ILE A 306 0.69 3.91 0.67
C ILE A 306 1.30 4.16 -0.70
N ILE A 307 1.78 5.38 -0.91
CA ILE A 307 2.48 5.78 -2.13
C ILE A 307 3.97 5.52 -1.94
N ARG A 308 4.57 4.77 -2.86
CA ARG A 308 6.01 4.51 -2.91
C ARG A 308 6.68 5.49 -3.87
N LYS A 309 7.98 5.29 -4.10
CA LYS A 309 8.84 6.16 -4.91
C LYS A 309 8.31 6.46 -6.32
N ASN A 310 7.58 5.52 -6.91
CA ASN A 310 6.96 5.61 -8.23
C ASN A 310 5.71 4.70 -8.31
N PRO A 311 4.90 4.80 -9.38
CA PRO A 311 3.71 3.96 -9.56
C PRO A 311 4.00 2.46 -9.59
N GLU A 312 5.10 2.04 -10.22
CA GLU A 312 5.47 0.63 -10.32
C GLU A 312 5.73 0.01 -8.94
N GLU A 313 6.49 0.67 -8.07
CA GLU A 313 6.73 0.21 -6.69
C GLU A 313 5.46 0.27 -5.84
N THR A 314 4.58 1.23 -6.09
CA THR A 314 3.27 1.31 -5.43
C THR A 314 2.38 0.13 -5.84
N LEU A 315 2.39 -0.21 -7.13
CA LEU A 315 1.69 -1.36 -7.67
C LEU A 315 2.24 -2.68 -7.13
N ASP A 316 3.56 -2.87 -7.10
CA ASP A 316 4.20 -4.05 -6.50
C ASP A 316 3.75 -4.22 -5.04
N TYR A 317 3.86 -3.15 -4.25
CA TYR A 317 3.44 -3.17 -2.86
C TYR A 317 1.96 -3.54 -2.70
N TYR A 318 1.07 -2.95 -3.51
CA TYR A 318 -0.36 -3.24 -3.48
C TYR A 318 -0.66 -4.71 -3.84
N LEU A 319 -0.17 -5.17 -5.00
CA LEU A 319 -0.42 -6.51 -5.51
C LEU A 319 0.09 -7.58 -4.55
N THR A 320 1.31 -7.38 -4.06
CA THR A 320 1.95 -8.33 -3.16
C THR A 320 1.28 -8.30 -1.79
N THR A 321 1.11 -7.13 -1.16
CA THR A 321 0.50 -7.04 0.19
C THR A 321 -0.92 -7.60 0.21
N GLN A 322 -1.75 -7.30 -0.80
CA GLN A 322 -3.12 -7.79 -0.90
C GLN A 322 -3.18 -9.33 -0.96
N LYS A 323 -2.22 -9.97 -1.63
CA LYS A 323 -2.18 -11.44 -1.73
C LYS A 323 -1.60 -12.10 -0.49
N ARG A 324 -0.57 -11.51 0.11
CA ARG A 324 0.12 -12.05 1.29
C ARG A 324 -0.67 -11.90 2.59
N PHE A 325 -1.44 -10.81 2.69
CA PHE A 325 -2.22 -10.43 3.87
C PHE A 325 -3.67 -10.14 3.47
N SER A 326 -4.35 -11.16 2.94
CA SER A 326 -5.71 -11.05 2.38
C SER A 326 -6.84 -10.95 3.42
N GLY A 327 -6.55 -11.27 4.68
CA GLY A 327 -7.52 -11.22 5.77
C GLY A 327 -7.79 -9.80 6.28
N THR A 328 -8.67 -9.72 7.27
CA THR A 328 -9.02 -8.47 7.97
C THR A 328 -8.15 -8.28 9.22
N THR A 329 -8.19 -7.08 9.80
CA THR A 329 -7.60 -6.80 11.13
C THR A 329 -8.41 -7.43 12.27
N ARG A 330 -9.68 -7.80 12.02
CA ARG A 330 -10.55 -8.51 12.97
C ARG A 330 -10.40 -10.02 12.76
N GLY A 331 -9.22 -10.52 13.11
CA GLY A 331 -8.92 -11.95 13.09
C GLY A 331 -9.47 -12.65 14.34
N ILE A 332 -10.20 -13.75 14.16
CA ILE A 332 -10.72 -14.62 15.23
C ILE A 332 -10.34 -16.09 14.96
N TYR A 333 -10.22 -16.92 15.99
CA TYR A 333 -9.99 -18.36 15.81
C TYR A 333 -11.29 -19.11 15.47
N LEU A 334 -11.17 -20.35 15.00
CA LEU A 334 -12.33 -21.23 14.86
C LEU A 334 -12.87 -21.59 16.26
N PRO A 335 -14.20 -21.57 16.47
CA PRO A 335 -14.80 -21.73 17.80
C PRO A 335 -14.96 -23.20 18.23
N PHE A 336 -14.09 -24.10 17.77
CA PHE A 336 -14.20 -25.53 18.03
C PHE A 336 -12.84 -26.23 17.87
N SER A 337 -12.76 -27.45 18.39
CA SER A 337 -11.65 -28.37 18.14
C SER A 337 -12.03 -29.40 17.07
N GLY A 338 -11.01 -29.95 16.39
CA GLY A 338 -11.21 -30.96 15.35
C GLY A 338 -11.65 -30.35 14.03
N GLU A 339 -12.06 -31.21 13.10
CA GLU A 339 -12.45 -30.83 11.75
C GLU A 339 -13.97 -30.61 11.65
N TRP A 340 -14.37 -29.46 11.13
CA TRP A 340 -15.76 -29.07 10.88
C TRP A 340 -15.90 -28.55 9.46
N THR A 341 -17.10 -28.60 8.92
CA THR A 341 -17.44 -28.17 7.57
C THR A 341 -18.17 -26.83 7.62
N VAL A 342 -17.74 -25.88 6.78
CA VAL A 342 -18.48 -24.63 6.57
C VAL A 342 -19.82 -24.95 5.89
N TRP A 343 -20.91 -24.71 6.59
CA TRP A 343 -22.26 -24.89 6.06
C TRP A 343 -22.74 -23.64 5.33
N GLN A 344 -22.55 -22.47 5.94
CA GLN A 344 -22.87 -21.17 5.37
C GLN A 344 -21.76 -20.15 5.67
N GLY A 345 -21.57 -19.18 4.79
CA GLY A 345 -20.55 -18.12 4.95
C GLY A 345 -21.10 -16.73 4.68
N PHE A 346 -20.21 -15.78 4.39
CA PHE A 346 -20.60 -14.40 4.12
C PHE A 346 -21.45 -14.26 2.85
N ASN A 347 -22.55 -13.49 2.92
CA ASN A 347 -23.48 -13.26 1.80
C ASN A 347 -24.01 -14.57 1.18
N ASP A 348 -24.47 -15.52 2.00
CA ASP A 348 -25.01 -16.79 1.51
C ASP A 348 -26.42 -16.64 0.89
N GLU A 349 -26.94 -17.73 0.32
CA GLU A 349 -28.19 -17.73 -0.45
C GLU A 349 -29.44 -17.50 0.39
N TRP A 350 -29.47 -18.00 1.63
CA TRP A 350 -30.67 -17.99 2.48
C TRP A 350 -30.56 -17.01 3.66
N THR A 351 -29.48 -17.11 4.42
CA THR A 351 -29.16 -16.26 5.58
C THR A 351 -27.91 -15.42 5.30
N HIS A 352 -27.46 -14.63 6.28
CA HIS A 352 -26.27 -13.80 6.20
C HIS A 352 -26.33 -12.76 5.06
N LYS A 353 -27.37 -11.91 5.07
CA LYS A 353 -27.56 -10.86 4.07
C LYS A 353 -27.68 -9.48 4.70
N GLY A 354 -27.44 -8.45 3.87
CA GLY A 354 -27.61 -7.05 4.26
C GLY A 354 -26.77 -6.70 5.49
N ASN A 355 -27.43 -6.32 6.58
CA ASN A 355 -26.79 -5.92 7.84
C ASN A 355 -26.17 -7.11 8.61
N TRP A 356 -26.58 -8.35 8.33
CA TRP A 356 -26.09 -9.57 9.01
C TRP A 356 -25.18 -10.42 8.13
N LYS A 357 -24.57 -9.83 7.10
CA LYS A 357 -23.82 -10.58 6.08
C LYS A 357 -22.50 -11.16 6.53
N TYR A 358 -21.95 -10.74 7.66
CA TYR A 358 -20.66 -11.22 8.15
C TYR A 358 -20.87 -12.24 9.27
N ALA A 359 -21.24 -13.45 8.88
CA ALA A 359 -21.47 -14.58 9.78
C ALA A 359 -21.15 -15.93 9.10
N TYR A 360 -20.93 -16.96 9.90
CA TYR A 360 -20.61 -18.31 9.48
C TYR A 360 -21.37 -19.35 10.29
N ASP A 361 -21.78 -20.41 9.60
CA ASP A 361 -22.37 -21.59 10.23
C ASP A 361 -21.48 -22.81 9.99
N PHE A 362 -21.24 -23.59 11.05
CA PHE A 362 -20.40 -24.79 11.00
C PHE A 362 -21.15 -26.04 11.44
N VAL A 363 -20.97 -27.12 10.67
CA VAL A 363 -21.50 -28.46 10.95
C VAL A 363 -20.36 -29.48 10.95
N ILE A 364 -20.61 -30.72 11.36
CA ILE A 364 -19.66 -31.81 11.18
C ILE A 364 -20.24 -32.78 10.15
N THR A 365 -19.42 -33.18 9.17
CA THR A 365 -19.84 -34.11 8.12
C THR A 365 -18.93 -35.31 8.02
N ASP A 366 -19.50 -36.45 7.64
CA ASP A 366 -18.75 -37.66 7.27
C ASP A 366 -17.95 -37.49 5.95
N GLU A 367 -17.44 -38.59 5.41
CA GLU A 367 -16.71 -38.62 4.13
C GLU A 367 -17.61 -38.35 2.92
N ASN A 368 -18.90 -38.64 3.02
CA ASN A 368 -19.91 -38.41 1.97
C ASN A 368 -20.53 -37.01 2.05
N GLY A 369 -20.13 -36.19 3.03
CA GLY A 369 -20.67 -34.84 3.26
C GLY A 369 -21.99 -34.82 4.03
N LYS A 370 -22.41 -35.93 4.64
CA LYS A 370 -23.65 -36.05 5.41
C LYS A 370 -23.43 -35.55 6.85
N THR A 371 -24.37 -34.78 7.39
CA THR A 371 -24.27 -34.18 8.73
C THR A 371 -24.69 -35.11 9.88
N TYR A 372 -25.23 -36.28 9.56
CA TYR A 372 -25.78 -37.25 10.51
C TYR A 372 -25.55 -38.69 10.08
N LYS A 373 -25.61 -39.61 11.05
CA LYS A 373 -25.63 -41.07 10.85
C LYS A 373 -27.07 -41.61 10.80
N GLY A 374 -27.27 -42.77 10.20
CA GLY A 374 -28.60 -43.40 10.11
C GLY A 374 -29.61 -42.50 9.38
N ASP A 375 -30.83 -42.40 9.93
CA ASP A 375 -31.96 -41.68 9.32
C ASP A 375 -32.01 -40.19 9.66
N GLY A 376 -31.24 -39.72 10.65
CA GLY A 376 -31.14 -38.28 10.98
C GLY A 376 -32.39 -37.69 11.62
N LEU A 377 -33.20 -38.52 12.28
CA LEU A 377 -34.45 -38.11 12.90
C LEU A 377 -34.24 -37.56 14.31
N ASN A 378 -33.14 -37.93 14.97
CA ASN A 378 -32.83 -37.50 16.34
C ASN A 378 -31.61 -36.56 16.37
N LEU A 379 -31.58 -35.64 17.34
CA LEU A 379 -30.42 -34.76 17.57
C LEU A 379 -29.11 -35.55 17.74
N THR A 380 -29.16 -36.69 18.42
CA THR A 380 -28.00 -37.57 18.67
C THR A 380 -27.46 -38.26 17.43
N ASP A 381 -28.19 -38.20 16.30
CA ASP A 381 -27.72 -38.74 15.02
C ASP A 381 -26.77 -37.77 14.34
N TYR A 382 -26.84 -36.46 14.65
CA TYR A 382 -26.01 -35.42 14.05
C TYR A 382 -24.64 -35.39 14.70
N TYR A 383 -23.59 -35.35 13.86
CA TYR A 383 -22.21 -35.43 14.35
C TYR A 383 -21.79 -34.20 15.16
N ALA A 384 -22.40 -33.03 14.90
CA ALA A 384 -22.11 -31.78 15.59
C ALA A 384 -22.78 -31.69 16.97
N PHE A 385 -23.88 -32.40 17.21
CA PHE A 385 -24.63 -32.28 18.46
C PHE A 385 -23.79 -32.68 19.67
N LYS A 386 -23.84 -31.85 20.72
CA LYS A 386 -23.05 -31.97 21.94
C LYS A 386 -21.53 -31.97 21.75
N LYS A 387 -21.02 -31.42 20.64
CA LYS A 387 -19.58 -31.19 20.48
C LYS A 387 -19.13 -29.92 21.19
N PRO A 388 -17.90 -29.89 21.76
CA PRO A 388 -17.38 -28.71 22.44
C PRO A 388 -17.30 -27.48 21.55
N VAL A 389 -17.75 -26.34 22.09
CA VAL A 389 -17.59 -25.00 21.52
C VAL A 389 -16.60 -24.23 22.38
N LEU A 390 -15.64 -23.58 21.74
CA LEU A 390 -14.51 -22.90 22.36
C LEU A 390 -14.54 -21.41 22.02
N SER A 391 -13.92 -20.60 22.88
CA SER A 391 -13.81 -19.17 22.64
C SER A 391 -12.88 -18.88 21.45
N PRO A 392 -13.36 -18.15 20.43
CA PRO A 392 -12.56 -17.79 19.26
C PRO A 392 -11.65 -16.57 19.51
N VAL A 393 -11.86 -15.86 20.61
CA VAL A 393 -11.13 -14.64 20.99
C VAL A 393 -10.80 -14.65 22.47
N ARG A 394 -9.86 -13.79 22.86
CA ARG A 394 -9.69 -13.42 24.27
C ARG A 394 -10.59 -12.21 24.55
N GLY A 395 -11.27 -12.20 25.69
CA GLY A 395 -12.20 -11.12 25.97
C GLY A 395 -13.09 -11.34 27.18
N ARG A 396 -14.02 -10.41 27.36
CA ARG A 396 -14.99 -10.45 28.45
C ARG A 396 -16.33 -10.93 27.92
N VAL A 397 -16.94 -11.90 28.60
CA VAL A 397 -18.31 -12.34 28.32
C VAL A 397 -19.26 -11.23 28.75
N VAL A 398 -20.07 -10.73 27.83
CA VAL A 398 -20.99 -9.60 28.08
C VAL A 398 -22.47 -10.00 28.06
N LYS A 399 -22.84 -11.06 27.34
CA LYS A 399 -24.19 -11.64 27.40
C LYS A 399 -24.17 -13.16 27.34
N VAL A 400 -25.07 -13.80 28.09
CA VAL A 400 -25.28 -15.26 28.06
C VAL A 400 -26.76 -15.61 28.13
N VAL A 401 -27.24 -16.42 27.19
CA VAL A 401 -28.54 -17.10 27.27
C VAL A 401 -28.32 -18.59 27.10
N SER A 402 -28.78 -19.41 28.06
CA SER A 402 -28.50 -20.86 28.06
C SER A 402 -29.70 -21.76 28.36
N ASN A 403 -30.89 -21.22 28.65
CA ASN A 403 -32.03 -21.97 29.18
C ASN A 403 -33.04 -22.42 28.10
N LEU A 404 -32.91 -21.99 26.85
CA LEU A 404 -33.85 -22.33 25.78
C LEU A 404 -33.68 -23.79 25.33
N PRO A 405 -34.79 -24.50 25.02
CA PRO A 405 -34.73 -25.90 24.61
C PRO A 405 -34.10 -26.07 23.22
N ASP A 406 -33.51 -27.25 22.98
CA ASP A 406 -33.09 -27.66 21.64
C ASP A 406 -34.32 -28.04 20.81
N ASN A 407 -34.39 -27.58 19.55
CA ASN A 407 -35.50 -27.89 18.65
C ASN A 407 -35.42 -29.34 18.16
N PRO A 408 -36.56 -30.01 17.94
CA PRO A 408 -36.62 -31.20 17.09
C PRO A 408 -36.03 -30.93 15.69
N ILE A 409 -35.46 -31.97 15.08
CA ILE A 409 -34.85 -31.87 13.74
C ILE A 409 -35.89 -31.37 12.72
N GLY A 410 -35.48 -30.44 11.88
CA GLY A 410 -36.30 -29.82 10.83
C GLY A 410 -37.23 -28.71 11.30
N THR A 411 -37.27 -28.42 12.60
CA THR A 411 -38.07 -27.33 13.19
C THR A 411 -37.18 -26.19 13.67
N VAL A 412 -37.77 -25.00 13.87
CA VAL A 412 -37.03 -23.79 14.30
C VAL A 412 -37.89 -22.96 15.27
N ASP A 413 -37.23 -22.27 16.20
CA ASP A 413 -37.84 -21.21 17.01
C ASP A 413 -37.64 -19.87 16.28
N ARG A 414 -38.75 -19.23 15.92
CA ARG A 414 -38.79 -17.94 15.19
C ARG A 414 -38.94 -16.73 16.10
N GLU A 415 -39.28 -16.95 17.36
CA GLU A 415 -39.38 -15.88 18.35
C GLU A 415 -37.99 -15.59 18.92
N ASN A 416 -37.25 -16.66 19.27
CA ASN A 416 -35.89 -16.58 19.80
C ASN A 416 -34.85 -16.99 18.76
N ASN A 417 -34.70 -16.23 17.67
CA ASN A 417 -33.88 -16.62 16.51
C ASN A 417 -32.44 -17.06 16.84
N TRP A 418 -31.80 -16.46 17.85
CA TRP A 418 -30.42 -16.79 18.25
C TRP A 418 -30.32 -17.98 19.22
N GLY A 419 -31.44 -18.42 19.81
CA GLY A 419 -31.47 -19.54 20.75
C GLY A 419 -30.60 -19.28 21.97
N ASN A 420 -29.85 -20.29 22.39
CA ASN A 420 -28.82 -20.14 23.42
C ASN A 420 -27.55 -19.57 22.78
N TYR A 421 -27.02 -18.48 23.31
CA TYR A 421 -25.89 -17.77 22.74
C TYR A 421 -24.97 -17.16 23.80
N ILE A 422 -23.78 -16.77 23.36
CA ILE A 422 -22.78 -16.02 24.13
C ILE A 422 -22.30 -14.85 23.28
N VAL A 423 -22.20 -13.67 23.90
CA VAL A 423 -21.52 -12.52 23.30
C VAL A 423 -20.26 -12.21 24.10
N ILE A 424 -19.13 -12.07 23.39
CA ILE A 424 -17.81 -11.80 23.95
C ILE A 424 -17.30 -10.47 23.41
N TYR A 425 -16.94 -9.55 24.29
CA TYR A 425 -16.27 -8.30 23.94
C TYR A 425 -14.77 -8.52 23.77
N ASP A 426 -14.27 -8.24 22.58
CA ASP A 426 -12.84 -8.18 22.27
C ASP A 426 -12.32 -6.76 22.51
N PHE A 427 -11.21 -6.63 23.23
CA PHE A 427 -10.58 -5.35 23.57
C PHE A 427 -10.15 -4.52 22.34
N ARG A 428 -10.10 -5.12 21.15
CA ARG A 428 -9.92 -4.44 19.87
C ARG A 428 -11.17 -3.64 19.43
N GLY A 429 -12.25 -3.66 20.20
CA GLY A 429 -13.43 -2.81 20.02
C GLY A 429 -14.55 -3.44 19.18
N PHE A 430 -14.72 -4.75 19.23
CA PHE A 430 -15.82 -5.45 18.56
C PHE A 430 -16.35 -6.62 19.42
N TYR A 431 -17.50 -7.15 19.04
CA TYR A 431 -18.16 -8.23 19.77
C TYR A 431 -18.24 -9.48 18.91
N VAL A 432 -17.99 -10.64 19.50
CA VAL A 432 -18.14 -11.95 18.85
C VAL A 432 -19.33 -12.65 19.47
N GLU A 433 -20.31 -12.98 18.65
CA GLU A 433 -21.52 -13.68 19.06
C GLU A 433 -21.47 -15.11 18.52
N LEU A 434 -21.76 -16.08 19.40
CA LEU A 434 -21.88 -17.49 19.07
C LEU A 434 -23.27 -17.98 19.49
N SER A 435 -23.98 -18.67 18.60
CA SER A 435 -25.39 -19.06 18.78
C SER A 435 -25.61 -20.57 18.64
N HIS A 436 -26.83 -20.98 18.97
CA HIS A 436 -27.34 -22.36 18.86
C HIS A 436 -26.68 -23.36 19.82
N PHE A 437 -26.28 -22.91 21.02
CA PHE A 437 -25.79 -23.81 22.07
C PHE A 437 -26.88 -24.77 22.56
N ALA A 438 -26.45 -25.93 23.05
CA ALA A 438 -27.33 -26.92 23.66
C ALA A 438 -27.91 -26.40 24.99
N GLN A 439 -29.14 -26.79 25.29
CA GLN A 439 -29.82 -26.34 26.51
C GLN A 439 -28.98 -26.62 27.76
N ASN A 440 -28.82 -25.60 28.60
CA ASN A 440 -28.05 -25.61 29.86
C ASN A 440 -26.59 -26.08 29.73
N SER A 441 -26.00 -25.95 28.54
CA SER A 441 -24.63 -26.41 28.29
C SER A 441 -23.54 -25.37 28.53
N ILE A 442 -23.89 -24.07 28.49
CA ILE A 442 -22.93 -22.97 28.65
C ILE A 442 -22.39 -22.98 30.09
N LYS A 443 -21.06 -22.84 30.23
CA LYS A 443 -20.35 -22.90 31.52
C LYS A 443 -19.83 -21.56 32.01
N VAL A 444 -19.72 -20.58 31.13
CA VAL A 444 -19.31 -19.22 31.46
C VAL A 444 -20.51 -18.35 31.83
N LYS A 445 -20.27 -17.25 32.52
CA LYS A 445 -21.27 -16.28 32.97
C LYS A 445 -20.92 -14.89 32.47
N GLU A 446 -21.90 -14.00 32.43
CA GLU A 446 -21.66 -12.59 32.17
C GLU A 446 -20.65 -12.02 33.18
N GLY A 447 -19.67 -11.28 32.66
CA GLY A 447 -18.55 -10.74 33.41
C GLY A 447 -17.30 -11.60 33.41
N ASP A 448 -17.37 -12.89 33.06
CA ASP A 448 -16.22 -13.78 33.02
C ASP A 448 -15.19 -13.35 31.95
N TRP A 449 -13.92 -13.60 32.24
CA TRP A 449 -12.84 -13.48 31.27
C TRP A 449 -12.57 -14.83 30.60
N VAL A 450 -12.44 -14.84 29.28
CA VAL A 450 -12.11 -16.03 28.49
C VAL A 450 -10.85 -15.79 27.66
N GLU A 451 -10.05 -16.84 27.50
CA GLU A 451 -8.91 -16.89 26.59
C GLU A 451 -9.29 -17.64 25.31
N ILE A 452 -8.50 -17.50 24.26
CA ILE A 452 -8.66 -18.30 23.04
C ILE A 452 -8.60 -19.79 23.40
N GLY A 453 -9.60 -20.56 22.97
CA GLY A 453 -9.70 -21.99 23.27
C GLY A 453 -10.36 -22.33 24.62
N SER A 454 -10.76 -21.34 25.43
CA SER A 454 -11.56 -21.60 26.64
C SER A 454 -12.86 -22.32 26.29
N PHE A 455 -13.23 -23.34 27.06
CA PHE A 455 -14.49 -24.07 26.87
C PHE A 455 -15.68 -23.18 27.22
N LEU A 456 -16.59 -23.00 26.27
CA LEU A 456 -17.78 -22.16 26.45
C LEU A 456 -19.03 -23.00 26.77
N GLY A 457 -19.25 -24.06 26.00
CA GLY A 457 -20.45 -24.89 26.08
C GLY A 457 -20.46 -25.97 25.01
N LEU A 458 -21.64 -26.52 24.73
CA LEU A 458 -21.80 -27.58 23.73
C LEU A 458 -22.69 -27.13 22.57
N CYS A 459 -22.39 -27.60 21.37
CA CYS A 459 -23.22 -27.38 20.19
C CYS A 459 -24.60 -28.03 20.37
N GLY A 460 -25.64 -27.26 20.08
CA GLY A 460 -27.03 -27.64 20.22
C GLY A 460 -27.81 -27.42 18.94
N ASN A 461 -29.11 -27.23 19.10
CA ASN A 461 -30.08 -26.97 18.03
C ASN A 461 -31.17 -25.99 18.50
N SER A 462 -30.83 -25.01 19.33
CA SER A 462 -31.77 -24.00 19.85
C SER A 462 -31.92 -22.82 18.88
N GLY A 463 -33.04 -22.08 18.92
CA GLY A 463 -33.27 -20.89 18.08
C GLY A 463 -33.65 -21.19 16.63
N TYR A 464 -33.22 -20.36 15.67
CA TYR A 464 -33.46 -20.57 14.24
C TYR A 464 -32.51 -21.62 13.66
N SER A 465 -32.52 -22.82 14.26
CA SER A 465 -31.61 -23.92 13.93
C SER A 465 -32.39 -25.18 13.53
N PRO A 466 -32.45 -25.54 12.23
CA PRO A 466 -33.18 -26.73 11.77
C PRO A 466 -32.39 -28.03 11.96
N GLN A 467 -31.07 -27.95 12.15
CA GLN A 467 -30.18 -29.07 12.48
C GLN A 467 -29.01 -28.58 13.35
N PRO A 468 -28.39 -29.43 14.18
CA PRO A 468 -27.27 -29.03 15.03
C PRO A 468 -26.11 -28.39 14.26
N HIS A 469 -25.78 -27.14 14.60
CA HIS A 469 -24.68 -26.37 14.02
C HIS A 469 -24.27 -25.24 14.97
N ILE A 470 -23.11 -24.62 14.72
CA ILE A 470 -22.66 -23.41 15.43
C ILE A 470 -22.65 -22.24 14.47
N HIS A 471 -23.41 -21.22 14.84
CA HIS A 471 -23.37 -19.90 14.23
C HIS A 471 -22.33 -19.04 14.94
N ILE A 472 -21.58 -18.26 14.16
CA ILE A 472 -20.65 -17.26 14.66
C ILE A 472 -20.71 -15.99 13.81
N GLN A 473 -20.78 -14.85 14.46
CA GLN A 473 -20.70 -13.55 13.82
C GLN A 473 -19.85 -12.56 14.62
N VAL A 474 -19.36 -11.54 13.92
CA VAL A 474 -18.74 -10.38 14.56
C VAL A 474 -19.67 -9.20 14.37
N GLN A 475 -19.97 -8.47 15.45
CA GLN A 475 -20.97 -7.41 15.48
C GLN A 475 -20.47 -6.14 16.16
N ALA A 476 -21.11 -5.02 15.83
CA ALA A 476 -20.70 -3.68 16.26
C ALA A 476 -21.04 -3.36 17.73
N THR A 477 -22.08 -3.98 18.29
CA THR A 477 -22.54 -3.75 19.67
C THR A 477 -22.76 -5.07 20.41
N GLU A 478 -22.95 -5.01 21.73
CA GLU A 478 -23.25 -6.19 22.54
C GLU A 478 -24.64 -6.77 22.31
N GLU A 479 -25.53 -6.01 21.65
CA GLU A 479 -26.90 -6.44 21.36
C GLU A 479 -26.93 -7.49 20.24
N VAL A 480 -27.71 -8.54 20.48
CA VAL A 480 -27.89 -9.59 19.49
C VAL A 480 -28.67 -9.05 18.30
N GLY A 481 -28.27 -9.44 17.08
CA GLY A 481 -28.85 -8.87 15.86
C GLY A 481 -28.33 -7.47 15.51
N SER A 482 -27.28 -7.00 16.17
CA SER A 482 -26.54 -5.80 15.76
C SER A 482 -25.95 -5.94 14.34
N LEU A 483 -25.62 -4.80 13.72
CA LEU A 483 -24.89 -4.75 12.45
C LEU A 483 -23.60 -5.58 12.55
N THR A 484 -23.45 -6.53 11.63
CA THR A 484 -22.26 -7.38 11.54
C THR A 484 -21.10 -6.62 10.90
N LEU A 485 -19.87 -6.95 11.32
CA LEU A 485 -18.63 -6.34 10.84
C LEU A 485 -17.78 -7.38 10.10
N PRO A 486 -17.03 -6.97 9.06
CA PRO A 486 -16.15 -7.89 8.36
C PRO A 486 -15.04 -8.40 9.29
N PHE A 487 -14.89 -9.72 9.31
CA PHE A 487 -13.87 -10.44 10.07
C PHE A 487 -13.23 -11.53 9.21
N SER A 488 -12.23 -12.22 9.75
CA SER A 488 -11.60 -13.38 9.12
C SER A 488 -11.10 -14.39 10.14
N PHE A 489 -10.94 -15.65 9.72
CA PHE A 489 -10.41 -16.70 10.59
C PHE A 489 -8.88 -16.73 10.53
N ILE A 490 -8.25 -16.76 11.69
CA ILE A 490 -6.81 -16.86 11.83
C ILE A 490 -6.38 -18.27 12.18
N SER A 491 -5.23 -18.67 11.64
CA SER A 491 -4.53 -19.91 11.96
C SER A 491 -5.43 -21.17 11.86
N TYR A 492 -5.84 -21.52 10.64
CA TYR A 492 -6.59 -22.74 10.38
C TYR A 492 -5.96 -23.58 9.26
N ILE A 493 -6.28 -24.87 9.24
CA ILE A 493 -5.90 -25.80 8.18
C ILE A 493 -7.18 -26.26 7.47
N SER A 494 -7.10 -26.35 6.16
CA SER A 494 -8.09 -26.99 5.30
C SER A 494 -7.40 -28.01 4.40
N GLY A 495 -7.80 -29.28 4.53
CA GLY A 495 -7.07 -30.41 3.96
C GLY A 495 -5.62 -30.43 4.44
N LYS A 496 -4.66 -30.19 3.53
CA LYS A 496 -3.22 -30.09 3.82
C LYS A 496 -2.66 -28.68 3.67
N GLN A 497 -3.52 -27.66 3.69
CA GLN A 497 -3.11 -26.27 3.50
C GLN A 497 -3.40 -25.44 4.74
N PHE A 498 -2.39 -24.71 5.21
CA PHE A 498 -2.46 -23.72 6.27
C PHE A 498 -2.86 -22.35 5.72
N PHE A 499 -3.74 -21.68 6.45
CA PHE A 499 -4.19 -20.34 6.23
C PHE A 499 -3.94 -19.51 7.50
N SER A 500 -3.11 -18.48 7.38
CA SER A 500 -2.78 -17.60 8.50
C SER A 500 -3.94 -16.68 8.89
N ASN A 501 -4.64 -16.14 7.89
CA ASN A 501 -5.72 -15.17 8.04
C ASN A 501 -6.52 -15.14 6.73
N ASN A 502 -7.67 -15.81 6.70
CA ASN A 502 -8.50 -15.96 5.49
C ASN A 502 -9.96 -16.29 5.85
N LEU A 503 -10.81 -16.42 4.83
CA LEU A 503 -12.19 -16.86 4.93
C LEU A 503 -12.33 -18.22 4.24
N PRO A 504 -12.70 -19.29 4.97
CA PRO A 504 -12.95 -20.59 4.36
C PRO A 504 -14.23 -20.55 3.53
N LYS A 505 -14.27 -21.35 2.46
CA LYS A 505 -15.40 -21.40 1.51
C LYS A 505 -16.47 -22.37 1.99
N LYS A 506 -17.69 -22.19 1.50
CA LYS A 506 -18.80 -23.15 1.71
C LYS A 506 -18.37 -24.57 1.31
N LYS A 507 -18.73 -25.56 2.13
CA LYS A 507 -18.34 -26.98 2.03
C LYS A 507 -16.86 -27.29 2.32
N GLU A 508 -16.05 -26.29 2.66
CA GLU A 508 -14.67 -26.53 3.05
C GLU A 508 -14.61 -27.13 4.45
N LYS A 509 -13.81 -28.20 4.62
CA LYS A 509 -13.49 -28.76 5.93
C LYS A 509 -12.31 -28.00 6.52
N VAL A 510 -12.50 -27.48 7.72
CA VAL A 510 -11.53 -26.66 8.43
C VAL A 510 -11.28 -27.19 9.84
N LYS A 511 -10.03 -27.06 10.29
CA LYS A 511 -9.62 -27.31 11.67
C LYS A 511 -8.75 -26.18 12.19
N PRO A 512 -8.82 -25.83 13.48
CA PRO A 512 -7.90 -24.85 14.06
C PRO A 512 -6.46 -25.35 14.01
N ALA A 513 -5.51 -24.44 13.84
CA ALA A 513 -4.09 -24.71 13.86
C ALA A 513 -3.43 -23.84 14.93
N TYR A 514 -3.21 -24.38 16.11
CA TYR A 514 -2.69 -23.61 17.24
C TYR A 514 -1.18 -23.37 17.10
N PRO A 515 -0.70 -22.16 17.43
CA PRO A 515 0.72 -21.84 17.34
C PRO A 515 1.53 -22.62 18.38
N ASP A 516 2.64 -23.21 17.93
CA ASP A 516 3.67 -23.85 18.74
C ASP A 516 4.53 -22.78 19.43
N ILE A 517 4.50 -22.78 20.77
CA ILE A 517 5.19 -21.77 21.59
C ILE A 517 6.70 -21.81 21.37
N SER A 518 7.29 -23.00 21.18
CA SER A 518 8.73 -23.14 20.98
C SER A 518 9.17 -22.58 19.61
N ILE A 519 8.43 -22.87 18.53
CA ILE A 519 8.68 -22.25 17.22
C ILE A 519 8.53 -20.73 17.30
N LYS A 520 7.48 -20.25 17.98
CA LYS A 520 7.23 -18.83 18.22
C LYS A 520 8.40 -18.15 18.95
N ASN A 521 8.98 -18.81 19.94
CA ASN A 521 10.12 -18.29 20.71
C ASN A 521 11.40 -18.26 19.86
N LYS A 522 11.67 -19.30 19.07
CA LYS A 522 12.82 -19.36 18.14
C LYS A 522 12.79 -18.27 17.08
N LEU A 523 11.63 -17.71 16.77
CA LEU A 523 11.45 -16.59 15.84
C LEU A 523 11.16 -15.26 16.55
N SER A 524 11.54 -15.13 17.83
CA SER A 524 11.48 -13.89 18.61
C SER A 524 12.83 -13.21 18.67
N PHE A 525 13.13 -12.39 17.67
CA PHE A 525 14.39 -11.66 17.59
C PHE A 525 14.40 -10.46 18.55
N TYR A 526 15.51 -10.28 19.27
CA TYR A 526 15.70 -9.18 20.23
C TYR A 526 16.65 -8.13 19.66
N LEU A 527 16.52 -6.89 20.14
CA LEU A 527 17.39 -5.78 19.75
C LEU A 527 18.87 -6.12 19.94
N ASP A 528 19.68 -5.61 19.03
CA ASP A 528 21.13 -5.75 19.02
C ASP A 528 21.71 -7.17 18.85
N ASN A 529 20.87 -8.20 18.80
CA ASN A 529 21.30 -9.54 18.42
C ASN A 529 21.94 -9.52 17.02
N GLN A 530 23.13 -10.08 16.93
CA GLN A 530 23.90 -10.17 15.69
C GLN A 530 24.07 -11.63 15.30
N PHE A 531 23.62 -11.96 14.09
CA PHE A 531 23.74 -13.29 13.50
C PHE A 531 24.89 -13.28 12.50
N ILE A 532 25.76 -14.29 12.57
CA ILE A 532 26.89 -14.45 11.65
C ILE A 532 26.75 -15.80 10.95
N TYR A 533 26.71 -15.76 9.62
CA TYR A 533 26.54 -16.90 8.73
C TYR A 533 27.77 -17.12 7.87
N GLU A 534 28.17 -18.37 7.70
CA GLU A 534 29.08 -18.77 6.64
C GLU A 534 28.29 -19.08 5.37
N ILE A 535 28.72 -18.50 4.25
CA ILE A 535 28.07 -18.67 2.96
C ILE A 535 28.84 -19.68 2.12
N TYR A 536 28.12 -20.70 1.65
CA TYR A 536 28.64 -21.74 0.79
C TYR A 536 27.97 -21.68 -0.58
N LYS A 537 28.73 -21.91 -1.64
CA LYS A 537 28.23 -22.17 -2.98
C LYS A 537 28.83 -23.49 -3.47
N ASN A 538 27.98 -24.46 -3.85
CA ASN A 538 28.43 -25.81 -4.23
C ASN A 538 29.38 -26.44 -3.18
N ASN A 539 29.03 -26.31 -1.90
CA ASN A 539 29.82 -26.79 -0.74
C ASN A 539 31.19 -26.14 -0.53
N GLN A 540 31.55 -25.10 -1.28
CA GLN A 540 32.75 -24.29 -1.02
C GLN A 540 32.36 -23.01 -0.29
N LYS A 541 33.06 -22.67 0.80
CA LYS A 541 32.87 -21.41 1.51
C LYS A 541 33.31 -20.26 0.60
N ILE A 542 32.41 -19.31 0.36
CA ILE A 542 32.65 -18.15 -0.52
C ILE A 542 32.61 -16.81 0.21
N ASP A 543 31.97 -16.73 1.39
CA ASP A 543 31.79 -15.47 2.10
C ASP A 543 31.41 -15.69 3.58
N GLU A 544 31.42 -14.61 4.37
CA GLU A 544 30.85 -14.53 5.71
C GLU A 544 29.87 -13.34 5.76
N PHE A 545 28.63 -13.60 6.17
CA PHE A 545 27.55 -12.63 6.18
C PHE A 545 27.10 -12.35 7.61
N SER A 546 26.97 -11.08 7.97
CA SER A 546 26.42 -10.70 9.28
C SER A 546 25.23 -9.77 9.12
N MET A 547 24.21 -10.01 9.94
CA MET A 547 23.05 -9.14 10.08
C MET A 547 22.75 -8.88 11.56
N LYS A 548 22.31 -7.66 11.87
CA LYS A 548 22.01 -7.22 13.23
C LYS A 548 20.55 -6.80 13.36
N VAL A 549 19.89 -7.17 14.46
CA VAL A 549 18.51 -6.78 14.72
C VAL A 549 18.47 -5.33 15.21
N LYS A 550 17.65 -4.51 14.55
CA LYS A 550 17.36 -3.13 14.93
C LYS A 550 15.87 -2.83 14.80
N MET A 551 15.49 -1.63 15.23
CA MET A 551 14.11 -1.16 15.22
C MET A 551 14.06 0.29 14.74
N GLU A 552 13.05 0.63 13.94
CA GLU A 552 12.75 2.00 13.54
C GLU A 552 12.06 2.75 14.68
N ILE A 553 11.89 4.06 14.54
CA ILE A 553 11.25 4.93 15.55
C ILE A 553 9.79 4.51 15.84
N ASP A 554 9.12 3.93 14.85
CA ASP A 554 7.74 3.45 14.96
C ASP A 554 7.59 2.06 15.61
N GLY A 555 8.69 1.47 16.12
CA GLY A 555 8.69 0.16 16.76
C GLY A 555 8.89 -1.01 15.79
N THR A 556 9.15 -0.71 14.52
CA THR A 556 9.24 -1.73 13.48
C THR A 556 10.61 -2.42 13.46
N PHE A 557 10.65 -3.74 13.59
CA PHE A 557 11.90 -4.52 13.59
C PHE A 557 12.42 -4.84 12.17
N TYR A 558 13.74 -4.86 12.05
CA TYR A 558 14.44 -5.24 10.83
C TYR A 558 15.83 -5.85 11.10
N PHE A 559 16.29 -6.66 10.16
CA PHE A 559 17.69 -7.08 10.07
C PHE A 559 18.48 -6.05 9.26
N GLU A 560 19.49 -5.45 9.86
CA GLU A 560 20.38 -4.46 9.25
C GLU A 560 21.68 -5.09 8.79
N THR A 561 22.12 -4.68 7.60
CA THR A 561 23.46 -4.89 7.06
C THR A 561 24.01 -3.54 6.56
N GLU A 562 25.25 -3.50 6.08
CA GLU A 562 25.80 -2.29 5.45
C GLU A 562 25.05 -1.87 4.17
N LYS A 563 24.39 -2.83 3.50
CA LYS A 563 23.79 -2.65 2.17
C LYS A 563 22.27 -2.67 2.16
N GLY A 564 21.62 -3.00 3.28
CA GLY A 564 20.16 -3.03 3.33
C GLY A 564 19.56 -3.30 4.71
N LYS A 565 18.22 -3.20 4.75
CA LYS A 565 17.35 -3.46 5.89
C LYS A 565 16.23 -4.41 5.46
N LEU A 566 16.16 -5.59 6.08
CA LEU A 566 15.10 -6.57 5.87
C LEU A 566 14.09 -6.53 7.01
N TYR A 567 12.92 -5.97 6.74
CA TYR A 567 11.86 -5.75 7.70
C TYR A 567 11.04 -7.03 7.92
N PHE A 568 10.82 -7.37 9.20
CA PHE A 568 10.10 -8.57 9.59
C PHE A 568 9.10 -8.29 10.71
N GLY A 569 8.10 -9.15 10.79
CA GLY A 569 7.02 -9.08 11.77
C GLY A 569 6.55 -10.47 12.16
N LYS A 570 5.74 -10.52 13.21
CA LYS A 570 5.14 -11.75 13.70
C LYS A 570 3.74 -11.45 14.19
N ASP A 571 2.77 -12.21 13.70
CA ASP A 571 1.39 -12.20 14.20
C ASP A 571 1.12 -13.44 15.05
N GLU A 572 -0.13 -13.69 15.44
CA GLU A 572 -0.51 -14.84 16.27
C GLU A 572 -0.34 -16.20 15.55
N SER A 573 -0.22 -16.20 14.23
CA SER A 573 -0.22 -17.39 13.37
C SER A 573 1.09 -17.63 12.63
N SER A 574 1.87 -16.58 12.35
CA SER A 574 2.98 -16.61 11.39
C SER A 574 4.06 -15.58 11.72
N PHE A 575 5.31 -15.95 11.42
CA PHE A 575 6.42 -15.01 11.25
C PHE A 575 6.57 -14.68 9.76
N TYR A 576 6.91 -13.44 9.39
CA TYR A 576 7.02 -13.04 7.99
C TYR A 576 7.97 -11.86 7.76
N PHE A 577 8.57 -11.83 6.57
CA PHE A 577 9.24 -10.66 6.01
C PHE A 577 8.24 -9.86 5.18
N TYR A 578 8.17 -8.53 5.30
CA TYR A 578 7.20 -7.73 4.52
C TYR A 578 7.82 -6.61 3.70
N SER A 579 9.08 -6.24 3.92
CA SER A 579 9.77 -5.25 3.08
C SER A 579 11.28 -5.44 3.12
N LEU A 580 11.94 -5.12 2.01
CA LEU A 580 13.40 -4.98 1.93
C LEU A 580 13.71 -3.57 1.44
N LYS A 581 14.59 -2.85 2.14
CA LYS A 581 15.17 -1.59 1.65
C LYS A 581 16.66 -1.78 1.41
N GLY A 582 17.17 -1.24 0.31
CA GLY A 582 18.58 -1.41 -0.11
C GLY A 582 18.77 -2.56 -1.09
N ASP A 583 20.03 -2.90 -1.38
CA ASP A 583 20.40 -3.84 -2.44
C ASP A 583 21.33 -4.95 -1.91
N ASP A 584 21.08 -5.42 -0.69
CA ASP A 584 21.82 -6.53 -0.11
C ASP A 584 21.39 -7.86 -0.74
N LYS A 585 22.31 -8.50 -1.48
CA LYS A 585 22.09 -9.77 -2.17
C LYS A 585 21.71 -10.91 -1.22
N TYR A 586 22.24 -10.93 0.00
CA TYR A 586 22.03 -12.01 0.96
C TYR A 586 20.69 -11.87 1.67
N LEU A 587 20.30 -10.64 2.03
CA LEU A 587 18.94 -10.39 2.53
C LEU A 587 17.86 -10.73 1.50
N LYS A 588 18.10 -10.42 0.21
CA LYS A 588 17.20 -10.85 -0.89
C LYS A 588 17.05 -12.37 -0.95
N ILE A 589 18.15 -13.10 -0.79
CA ILE A 589 18.14 -14.57 -0.78
C ILE A 589 17.37 -15.11 0.42
N ILE A 590 17.59 -14.57 1.62
CA ILE A 590 16.86 -14.98 2.84
C ILE A 590 15.36 -14.76 2.67
N PHE A 591 14.94 -13.59 2.16
CA PHE A 591 13.53 -13.32 1.88
C PHE A 591 12.96 -14.36 0.90
N ARG A 592 13.63 -14.61 -0.23
CA ARG A 592 13.17 -15.58 -1.23
C ARG A 592 13.04 -16.99 -0.66
N ALA A 593 13.99 -17.40 0.18
CA ALA A 593 14.03 -18.75 0.73
C ALA A 593 12.85 -19.02 1.68
N ILE A 594 12.46 -18.03 2.48
CA ILE A 594 11.39 -18.21 3.46
C ILE A 594 10.65 -16.89 3.76
N PRO A 595 9.78 -16.44 2.85
CA PRO A 595 9.11 -15.13 3.00
C PRO A 595 8.16 -15.10 4.21
N LYS A 596 7.63 -16.27 4.61
CA LYS A 596 6.71 -16.47 5.73
C LYS A 596 6.81 -17.89 6.28
N ILE A 597 6.70 -18.01 7.60
CA ILE A 597 6.75 -19.25 8.37
C ILE A 597 5.48 -19.35 9.23
N PRO A 598 4.62 -20.35 9.01
CA PRO A 598 3.56 -20.71 9.95
C PRO A 598 4.17 -21.08 11.30
N LEU A 599 3.59 -20.59 12.40
CA LEU A 599 4.06 -20.90 13.75
C LEU A 599 3.52 -22.24 14.26
N ILE A 600 3.25 -23.22 13.38
CA ILE A 600 2.68 -24.52 13.73
C ILE A 600 3.72 -25.63 13.55
N SER A 601 3.54 -26.76 14.23
CA SER A 601 4.45 -27.92 14.17
C SER A 601 3.89 -29.13 13.42
N GLU A 602 2.66 -29.06 12.92
CA GLU A 602 2.04 -30.17 12.19
C GLU A 602 2.78 -30.47 10.86
N LYS A 603 3.17 -31.73 10.69
CA LYS A 603 3.92 -32.20 9.52
C LYS A 603 3.04 -32.26 8.27
N ASP A 604 3.68 -32.19 7.10
CA ASP A 604 3.06 -32.28 5.77
C ASP A 604 2.03 -31.20 5.44
N ILE A 605 1.98 -30.13 6.24
CA ILE A 605 1.17 -28.96 5.97
C ILE A 605 1.88 -28.02 5.01
N LYS A 606 1.14 -27.53 4.01
CA LYS A 606 1.59 -26.58 3.01
C LYS A 606 1.02 -25.20 3.26
N TRP A 607 1.69 -24.15 2.82
CA TRP A 607 1.10 -22.80 2.77
C TRP A 607 1.52 -22.09 1.49
N ILE A 608 0.78 -21.06 1.15
CA ILE A 608 1.04 -20.23 -0.02
C ILE A 608 1.40 -18.83 0.46
N ASP A 609 2.46 -18.27 -0.09
CA ASP A 609 2.82 -16.85 0.03
C ASP A 609 3.22 -16.30 -1.35
N PHE A 610 3.50 -15.01 -1.43
CA PHE A 610 3.92 -14.35 -2.66
C PHE A 610 5.21 -13.57 -2.44
N ILE A 611 6.08 -13.58 -3.45
CA ILE A 611 7.34 -12.85 -3.41
C ILE A 611 7.15 -11.50 -4.11
N PRO A 612 7.51 -10.39 -3.45
CA PRO A 612 7.53 -9.06 -4.09
C PRO A 612 8.34 -9.04 -5.39
N PHE A 613 7.92 -8.22 -6.36
CA PHE A 613 8.55 -8.21 -7.69
C PHE A 613 9.99 -7.69 -7.63
N ASP A 614 10.25 -6.70 -6.77
CA ASP A 614 11.59 -6.17 -6.46
C ASP A 614 12.56 -7.22 -5.92
N ILE A 615 12.03 -8.20 -5.21
CA ILE A 615 12.79 -9.33 -4.71
C ILE A 615 12.87 -10.41 -5.76
N ALA A 616 11.83 -10.70 -6.55
CA ALA A 616 11.82 -11.81 -7.49
C ALA A 616 12.63 -11.57 -8.78
N PHE A 617 12.62 -10.33 -9.30
CA PHE A 617 13.18 -10.00 -10.61
C PHE A 617 14.32 -8.97 -10.51
N ASN A 618 15.11 -8.85 -11.57
CA ASN A 618 16.06 -7.73 -11.69
C ASN A 618 15.30 -6.43 -12.02
N ASN A 619 15.91 -5.26 -11.77
CA ASN A 619 15.21 -3.98 -11.92
C ASN A 619 14.62 -3.72 -13.32
N LEU A 620 15.32 -4.12 -14.39
CA LEU A 620 14.86 -3.87 -15.75
C LEU A 620 13.62 -4.72 -16.09
N PHE A 621 13.69 -6.03 -15.82
CA PHE A 621 12.59 -6.95 -16.10
C PHE A 621 11.41 -6.72 -15.16
N LYS A 622 11.68 -6.39 -13.88
CA LYS A 622 10.68 -5.97 -12.89
C LYS A 622 9.81 -4.83 -13.42
N ASN A 623 10.43 -3.74 -13.89
CA ASN A 623 9.71 -2.56 -14.34
C ASN A 623 8.85 -2.86 -15.58
N LEU A 624 9.32 -3.73 -16.47
CA LEU A 624 8.54 -4.18 -17.63
C LEU A 624 7.32 -5.01 -17.19
N ILE A 625 7.51 -5.95 -16.28
CA ILE A 625 6.42 -6.79 -15.76
C ILE A 625 5.40 -5.93 -15.03
N LEU A 626 5.82 -5.01 -14.16
CA LEU A 626 4.91 -4.12 -13.42
C LEU A 626 4.12 -3.21 -14.36
N PHE A 627 4.74 -2.73 -15.43
CA PHE A 627 4.03 -2.00 -16.48
C PHE A 627 2.92 -2.86 -17.10
N ILE A 628 3.20 -4.11 -17.47
CA ILE A 628 2.19 -5.02 -18.03
C ILE A 628 1.13 -5.37 -16.97
N ALA A 629 1.56 -5.60 -15.72
CA ALA A 629 0.67 -5.91 -14.61
C ALA A 629 -0.29 -4.76 -14.32
N SER A 630 0.06 -3.51 -14.64
CA SER A 630 -0.84 -2.36 -14.54
C SER A 630 -2.08 -2.47 -15.46
N PHE A 631 -2.04 -3.33 -16.49
CA PHE A 631 -3.21 -3.63 -17.30
C PHE A 631 -3.97 -4.87 -16.80
N ASN A 632 -3.25 -5.83 -16.20
CA ASN A 632 -3.84 -7.03 -15.62
C ASN A 632 -3.07 -7.47 -14.37
N HIS A 633 -3.67 -7.23 -13.20
CA HIS A 633 -3.10 -7.49 -11.87
C HIS A 633 -2.76 -8.97 -11.59
N SER A 634 -3.16 -9.91 -12.45
CA SER A 634 -2.79 -11.33 -12.30
C SER A 634 -1.42 -11.67 -12.88
N ILE A 635 -0.84 -10.80 -13.71
CA ILE A 635 0.40 -11.08 -14.44
C ILE A 635 1.62 -10.91 -13.52
N GLY A 636 2.53 -11.87 -13.61
CA GLY A 636 3.87 -11.79 -13.02
C GLY A 636 3.98 -12.02 -11.52
N LEU A 637 2.87 -12.32 -10.84
CA LEU A 637 2.86 -12.73 -9.44
C LEU A 637 3.72 -13.99 -9.26
N VAL A 638 4.70 -13.92 -8.36
CA VAL A 638 5.61 -15.04 -8.07
C VAL A 638 5.12 -15.78 -6.84
N LYS A 639 4.65 -17.00 -7.05
CA LYS A 639 4.08 -17.85 -6.00
C LYS A 639 5.19 -18.57 -5.24
N TYR A 640 5.13 -18.50 -3.91
CA TYR A 640 5.90 -19.33 -2.99
C TYR A 640 4.97 -20.40 -2.40
N GLU A 641 5.36 -21.67 -2.51
CA GLU A 641 4.69 -22.80 -1.87
C GLU A 641 5.63 -23.36 -0.80
N GLY A 642 5.27 -23.16 0.47
CA GLY A 642 6.00 -23.73 1.60
C GLY A 642 5.40 -25.04 2.06
N LYS A 643 6.22 -25.91 2.65
CA LYS A 643 5.83 -27.18 3.27
C LYS A 643 6.61 -27.41 4.56
N ILE A 644 5.92 -27.84 5.62
CA ILE A 644 6.54 -28.32 6.85
C ILE A 644 6.92 -29.79 6.65
N ILE A 645 8.21 -30.09 6.64
CA ILE A 645 8.69 -31.47 6.48
C ILE A 645 8.81 -32.14 7.85
N ASP A 646 9.32 -31.41 8.84
CA ASP A 646 9.60 -31.91 10.17
C ASP A 646 9.62 -30.74 11.17
N TYR A 647 9.74 -31.03 12.46
CA TYR A 647 9.76 -30.01 13.50
C TYR A 647 10.88 -28.98 13.26
N GLY A 648 10.50 -27.72 13.03
CA GLY A 648 11.43 -26.63 12.72
C GLY A 648 12.17 -26.76 11.38
N LYS A 649 11.72 -27.63 10.46
CA LYS A 649 12.29 -27.81 9.13
C LYS A 649 11.26 -27.54 8.04
N PHE A 650 11.60 -26.64 7.13
CA PHE A 650 10.72 -26.15 6.09
C PHE A 650 11.35 -26.36 4.71
N GLU A 651 10.52 -26.71 3.73
CA GLU A 651 10.87 -26.66 2.31
C GLU A 651 10.00 -25.60 1.62
N GLY A 652 10.59 -24.90 0.66
CA GLY A 652 9.90 -23.91 -0.14
C GLY A 652 10.15 -24.10 -1.62
N LEU A 653 9.12 -23.92 -2.43
CA LEU A 653 9.17 -23.99 -3.87
C LEU A 653 8.71 -22.65 -4.45
N ILE A 654 9.59 -22.00 -5.23
CA ILE A 654 9.29 -20.75 -5.92
C ILE A 654 9.01 -21.04 -7.38
N LYS A 655 7.79 -20.73 -7.82
CA LYS A 655 7.37 -20.87 -9.22
C LYS A 655 7.39 -19.51 -9.90
N ASN A 656 8.32 -19.33 -10.83
CA ASN A 656 8.41 -18.12 -11.64
C ASN A 656 7.48 -18.27 -12.86
N PRO A 657 6.48 -17.38 -13.05
CA PRO A 657 5.54 -17.50 -14.16
C PRO A 657 6.20 -17.33 -15.54
N PHE A 658 7.38 -16.70 -15.61
CA PHE A 658 8.10 -16.43 -16.86
C PHE A 658 9.26 -17.40 -17.12
N SER A 659 9.49 -18.38 -16.25
CA SER A 659 10.56 -19.36 -16.42
C SER A 659 10.11 -20.75 -15.99
N LYS A 660 10.47 -21.78 -16.75
CA LYS A 660 10.28 -23.18 -16.33
C LYS A 660 11.16 -23.58 -15.14
N LYS A 661 12.10 -22.72 -14.73
CA LYS A 661 13.00 -22.98 -13.60
C LYS A 661 12.26 -22.75 -12.28
N GLU A 662 12.14 -23.81 -11.50
CA GLU A 662 11.69 -23.76 -10.11
C GLU A 662 12.89 -23.62 -9.17
N TYR A 663 12.76 -22.79 -8.15
CA TYR A 663 13.78 -22.63 -7.12
C TYR A 663 13.33 -23.38 -5.87
N LYS A 664 14.19 -24.26 -5.36
CA LYS A 664 13.92 -25.01 -4.13
C LYS A 664 14.72 -24.42 -2.97
N SER A 665 14.06 -24.27 -1.85
CA SER A 665 14.65 -23.77 -0.61
C SER A 665 14.41 -24.74 0.53
N TYR A 666 15.36 -24.79 1.46
CA TYR A 666 15.28 -25.58 2.68
C TYR A 666 15.76 -24.72 3.84
N VAL A 667 14.96 -24.65 4.90
CA VAL A 667 15.26 -23.85 6.09
C VAL A 667 15.13 -24.69 7.34
N ILE A 668 16.13 -24.59 8.22
CA ILE A 668 16.19 -25.27 9.51
C ILE A 668 16.33 -24.21 10.59
N LEU A 669 15.42 -24.23 11.57
CA LEU A 669 15.50 -23.37 12.74
C LEU A 669 16.62 -23.81 13.67
N ASP A 670 17.22 -22.84 14.34
CA ASP A 670 18.15 -23.08 15.42
C ASP A 670 17.45 -23.70 16.64
N GLU A 671 18.23 -24.36 17.50
CA GLU A 671 17.72 -24.92 18.75
C GLU A 671 17.25 -23.82 19.70
N ASN A 672 17.92 -22.66 19.67
CA ASN A 672 17.67 -21.54 20.55
C ASN A 672 16.97 -20.39 19.80
N LEU A 673 17.61 -19.82 18.78
CA LEU A 673 17.13 -18.58 18.15
C LEU A 673 17.52 -18.44 16.67
N GLY A 674 16.52 -18.16 15.84
CA GLY A 674 16.70 -17.83 14.43
C GLY A 674 16.90 -19.05 13.53
N PHE A 675 17.69 -18.87 12.48
CA PHE A 675 17.89 -19.86 11.44
C PHE A 675 19.27 -20.51 11.58
N LYS A 676 19.31 -21.83 11.75
CA LYS A 676 20.55 -22.62 11.75
C LYS A 676 21.10 -22.80 10.35
N GLU A 677 20.21 -23.10 9.40
CA GLU A 677 20.57 -23.30 8.00
C GLU A 677 19.50 -22.73 7.08
N ILE A 678 19.93 -22.01 6.04
CA ILE A 678 19.07 -21.56 4.93
C ILE A 678 19.76 -21.98 3.64
N LYS A 679 19.11 -22.81 2.84
CA LYS A 679 19.60 -23.26 1.54
C LYS A 679 18.61 -22.83 0.47
N ILE A 680 19.10 -22.24 -0.62
CA ILE A 680 18.32 -22.01 -1.85
C ILE A 680 19.19 -22.32 -3.06
N ASP A 681 18.71 -23.18 -3.95
CA ASP A 681 19.50 -23.71 -5.08
C ASP A 681 20.90 -24.21 -4.64
N SER A 682 21.96 -23.51 -5.08
CA SER A 682 23.38 -23.81 -4.84
C SER A 682 23.97 -23.04 -3.66
N ILE A 683 23.24 -22.07 -3.11
CA ILE A 683 23.71 -21.20 -2.02
C ILE A 683 23.18 -21.74 -0.69
N LYS A 684 24.07 -21.85 0.29
CA LYS A 684 23.76 -22.31 1.64
C LYS A 684 24.35 -21.35 2.67
N PHE A 685 23.54 -20.97 3.66
CA PHE A 685 23.89 -20.17 4.82
C PHE A 685 23.93 -21.11 6.01
N VAL A 686 25.04 -21.12 6.75
CA VAL A 686 25.19 -21.91 7.98
C VAL A 686 25.48 -20.95 9.13
N LEU A 687 24.66 -20.98 10.17
CA LEU A 687 24.85 -20.15 11.34
C LEU A 687 26.15 -20.54 12.04
N LYS A 688 27.07 -19.58 12.15
CA LYS A 688 28.37 -19.74 12.81
C LYS A 688 28.30 -19.36 14.28
N LYS A 689 27.71 -18.19 14.57
CA LYS A 689 27.46 -17.74 15.94
C LYS A 689 26.34 -16.70 16.01
N ILE A 690 25.78 -16.55 17.20
CA ILE A 690 24.91 -15.46 17.60
C ILE A 690 25.65 -14.66 18.67
N ASN A 691 25.85 -13.36 18.47
CA ASN A 691 26.21 -12.46 19.55
C ASN A 691 24.89 -11.88 20.10
N TYR A 692 24.57 -12.20 21.34
CA TYR A 692 23.43 -11.60 22.02
C TYR A 692 23.78 -10.15 22.38
N GLY A 693 22.90 -9.21 22.01
CA GLY A 693 23.03 -7.82 22.43
C GLY A 693 22.91 -7.74 23.94
N GLY A 694 23.85 -7.06 24.59
CA GLY A 694 23.82 -6.77 26.03
C GLY A 694 22.97 -5.56 26.34
#